data_AF-A0A6H9UQ11-F1
#
_entry.id   AF-A0A6H9UQ11-F1
#
_cell.length_a   1.000
_cell.length_b   1.000
_cell.length_c   1.000
_cell.angle_alpha   90.00
_cell.angle_beta   90.00
_cell.angle_gamma   90.00
#
_symmetry.space_group_name_H-M   'P 1'
#
loop_
_entity.id
_entity.type
_entity.pdbx_description
1 polymer ?
#
loop_
_entity_poly.entity_id
_entity_poly.type
_entity_poly.pdbx_seq_one_letter_code
_entity_poly.pdbx_strand_id
1 'polypeptide(L)'
;MTSPSPSPAQSGAGTPTPLPVPSGKTDPTPSPGQTGQSGKRTPTPSPARTGTSRPPASPPRTSAPASVTEPTNLPTPPGEPLEATPEEIAEAKAAEAYWTPQRIANAVPVELSKDESGVDGGAAKNAPTLGKMMRASSSFDNRGVATAGVFLINDDDDPQSDPGKRDQFCSASSVASPTKSLVITAAHCLNDNDRFKSLAFAPGWKPDPDHRGRGIAPYGIFPIKKGKVWIDGRYLAQGPAKADDLDFAILRSGPNSKGQFLENATGMGNELTTLHSAQLAQRNVTLIGFPGGAKAPLVCPSTSTKAFDGRFLEIACDGFAPGVSGGPFLRNFDGKRGDIIGVIGGYKTGGTRDDISYSSQFDADVRRLYTQAVNDYAPDTPKGIDGMGDAKLWRHAVAATSGTFHTDSQKFGDSDLLVKWSDGEVTLYPGDQNQGFYTGCKPGEPCEVQLAKPNDLWSKYADVITAGDYTGSNAYDLLVKWVDGEVTIYKDIDEHTKLPTSSDQHPANEIKIAAAGSVWKHAKGIATGKFGGNKWPDDLVVRWVDGEVTKYVNVDGGGFHAETQLLAKNKLWAEHADLITGGDFDGSTTDANYDLFVKWSDGELTVYQDVGTRGLGGESKLKAANSTWTHARVVAAGEFGANDWEDDLFVRWSDGEVTIYGNTQADALGREYMLVPPPPAGLVAGVRRSDDPCARVCGPELYRRGTR
;
A
#
# COMPACT_ATOMS: atom_id res chain seq x y z
N MET A 1 -52.62 25.90 13.77
CA MET A 1 -52.40 25.72 12.32
C MET A 1 -52.11 27.09 11.72
N THR A 2 -50.84 27.46 11.64
CA THR A 2 -50.33 28.76 11.21
C THR A 2 -48.84 28.53 10.91
N SER A 3 -48.46 28.33 9.65
CA SER A 3 -48.02 29.36 8.68
C SER A 3 -46.48 29.51 8.66
N PRO A 4 -45.89 29.97 7.55
CA PRO A 4 -44.70 29.37 6.94
C PRO A 4 -43.38 30.16 7.15
N SER A 5 -42.31 29.64 6.54
CA SER A 5 -40.93 30.14 6.43
C SER A 5 -40.74 31.67 6.34
N PRO A 6 -39.53 32.13 6.70
CA PRO A 6 -38.79 32.99 5.79
C PRO A 6 -37.29 32.69 5.69
N SER A 7 -36.73 33.11 4.55
CA SER A 7 -35.31 33.19 4.19
C SER A 7 -34.46 34.00 5.20
N PRO A 8 -33.13 33.81 5.23
CA PRO A 8 -32.22 34.77 5.85
C PRO A 8 -31.66 35.78 4.85
N ALA A 9 -31.50 37.00 5.34
CA ALA A 9 -31.05 38.19 4.66
C ALA A 9 -29.51 38.29 4.50
N GLN A 10 -29.11 39.07 3.50
CA GLN A 10 -27.75 39.59 3.32
C GLN A 10 -27.45 40.73 4.30
N SER A 11 -26.24 40.70 4.88
CA SER A 11 -25.47 41.84 5.37
C SER A 11 -24.03 41.32 5.51
N GLY A 12 -22.94 41.95 5.11
CA GLY A 12 -22.61 43.32 4.73
C GLY A 12 -21.11 43.42 5.00
N ALA A 13 -20.33 43.83 4.01
CA ALA A 13 -18.87 43.89 4.07
C ALA A 13 -18.39 44.90 5.12
N GLY A 14 -17.34 44.54 5.88
CA GLY A 14 -16.65 45.42 6.83
C GLY A 14 -15.17 45.06 6.91
N THR A 15 -14.34 45.88 6.28
CA THR A 15 -12.87 45.85 6.29
C THR A 15 -12.31 46.28 7.66
N PRO A 16 -11.21 45.69 8.17
CA PRO A 16 -10.44 46.31 9.25
C PRO A 16 -9.18 47.00 8.68
N THR A 17 -9.07 48.30 8.95
CA THR A 17 -7.83 49.11 8.79
C THR A 17 -7.18 49.26 10.18
N PRO A 18 -5.83 49.24 10.29
CA PRO A 18 -5.11 49.12 11.56
C PRO A 18 -4.82 50.48 12.23
N LEU A 19 -4.28 50.46 13.46
CA LEU A 19 -3.38 51.42 14.16
C LEU A 19 -3.60 51.36 15.69
N PRO A 20 -2.71 51.88 16.58
CA PRO A 20 -1.25 52.02 16.52
C PRO A 20 -0.52 51.55 17.82
N VAL A 21 0.81 51.47 17.72
CA VAL A 21 1.80 51.31 18.80
C VAL A 21 2.00 52.62 19.58
N PRO A 22 2.40 52.58 20.87
CA PRO A 22 3.25 53.60 21.45
C PRO A 22 4.60 53.09 21.95
N SER A 23 5.57 53.99 21.87
CA SER A 23 7.02 53.82 21.99
C SER A 23 7.56 54.20 23.38
N GLY A 24 8.78 53.74 23.70
CA GLY A 24 9.67 54.30 24.74
C GLY A 24 10.86 53.38 25.02
N LYS A 25 11.99 53.48 24.29
CA LYS A 25 13.25 54.17 24.65
C LYS A 25 13.75 53.91 26.09
N THR A 26 14.91 53.24 26.24
CA THR A 26 16.23 53.87 26.47
C THR A 26 17.34 52.81 26.66
N ASP A 27 18.36 52.89 25.82
CA ASP A 27 19.77 52.49 26.05
C ASP A 27 20.39 53.34 27.18
N PRO A 28 21.50 52.94 27.88
CA PRO A 28 22.78 52.73 27.21
C PRO A 28 23.74 51.66 27.76
N THR A 29 24.68 51.30 26.90
CA THR A 29 25.95 50.61 27.14
C THR A 29 26.83 51.34 28.19
N PRO A 30 27.79 50.64 28.82
CA PRO A 30 29.17 50.86 28.36
C PRO A 30 30.09 49.60 28.36
N SER A 31 30.95 49.53 27.35
CA SER A 31 32.31 48.95 27.40
C SER A 31 33.32 50.11 27.63
N PRO A 32 34.66 49.95 27.77
CA PRO A 32 35.53 48.76 27.67
C PRO A 32 36.63 48.66 28.77
N GLY A 33 37.51 47.65 28.72
CA GLY A 33 38.85 47.77 29.35
C GLY A 33 39.61 46.46 29.60
N GLN A 34 40.60 46.17 28.74
CA GLN A 34 41.63 45.13 28.91
C GLN A 34 42.67 45.46 29.99
N THR A 35 43.32 44.42 30.51
CA THR A 35 44.74 44.23 30.94
C THR A 35 44.73 43.21 32.11
N GLY A 36 45.62 42.24 32.31
CA GLY A 36 46.87 41.81 31.70
C GLY A 36 47.63 40.96 32.73
N GLN A 37 48.01 39.73 32.35
CA GLN A 37 49.14 38.89 32.84
C GLN A 37 49.34 38.57 34.35
N SER A 38 49.48 37.27 34.67
CA SER A 38 50.78 36.55 34.72
C SER A 38 50.72 35.30 35.62
N GLY A 39 51.42 34.21 35.24
CA GLY A 39 51.86 33.21 36.23
C GLY A 39 52.11 31.75 35.83
N LYS A 40 53.09 31.48 34.95
CA LYS A 40 54.05 30.31 34.96
C LYS A 40 53.47 28.86 34.90
N ARG A 41 53.91 27.93 34.04
CA ARG A 41 55.29 27.47 33.77
C ARG A 41 55.46 26.79 32.38
N THR A 42 56.73 26.78 31.99
CA THR A 42 57.50 26.48 30.77
C THR A 42 57.69 24.98 30.40
N PRO A 43 58.43 24.60 29.31
CA PRO A 43 58.07 23.52 28.38
C PRO A 43 59.16 22.43 28.12
N THR A 44 58.82 21.45 27.25
CA THR A 44 59.54 20.45 26.39
C THR A 44 60.99 19.98 26.71
N PRO A 45 61.39 18.72 26.36
CA PRO A 45 61.73 18.33 24.96
C PRO A 45 61.53 16.84 24.55
N SER A 46 61.54 16.56 23.24
CA SER A 46 61.75 15.22 22.62
C SER A 46 63.23 14.78 22.69
N PRO A 47 63.56 13.48 22.52
CA PRO A 47 64.17 12.95 21.27
C PRO A 47 63.75 11.47 20.96
N ALA A 48 63.58 10.96 19.72
CA ALA A 48 64.48 10.60 18.60
C ALA A 48 64.58 9.07 18.32
N ARG A 49 64.01 8.66 17.18
CA ARG A 49 64.44 7.74 16.08
C ARG A 49 65.43 6.55 16.26
N THR A 50 65.08 5.42 15.59
CA THR A 50 65.84 4.37 14.81
C THR A 50 65.37 2.94 15.21
N GLY A 51 65.21 1.93 14.36
CA GLY A 51 65.59 1.66 12.96
C GLY A 51 64.88 0.40 12.43
N THR A 52 65.29 -0.01 11.23
CA THR A 52 64.73 -0.95 10.24
C THR A 52 64.69 -2.45 10.57
N SER A 53 63.66 -3.17 10.07
CA SER A 53 63.76 -4.57 9.61
C SER A 53 62.57 -5.03 8.74
N ARG A 54 62.84 -5.60 7.56
CA ARG A 54 61.99 -6.41 6.65
C ARG A 54 62.31 -7.91 6.93
N PRO A 55 61.42 -8.93 6.85
CA PRO A 55 60.77 -9.50 5.62
C PRO A 55 59.44 -10.29 5.90
N PRO A 56 58.91 -11.22 5.05
CA PRO A 56 59.14 -11.57 3.65
C PRO A 56 57.88 -11.55 2.74
N ALA A 57 58.13 -11.74 1.44
CA ALA A 57 57.15 -11.88 0.37
C ALA A 57 56.37 -13.21 0.39
N SER A 58 55.18 -13.21 -0.21
CA SER A 58 54.34 -14.39 -0.51
C SER A 58 53.73 -14.25 -1.93
N PRO A 59 53.34 -15.38 -2.58
CA PRO A 59 53.57 -15.66 -4.01
C PRO A 59 52.52 -15.06 -4.97
N PRO A 60 52.76 -15.10 -6.31
CA PRO A 60 51.87 -14.47 -7.28
C PRO A 60 50.49 -15.13 -7.32
N ARG A 61 49.45 -14.29 -7.31
CA ARG A 61 48.06 -14.69 -7.54
C ARG A 61 47.91 -15.24 -8.95
N THR A 62 47.35 -16.44 -9.02
CA THR A 62 46.76 -17.03 -10.21
C THR A 62 45.65 -16.11 -10.76
N SER A 63 45.60 -16.04 -12.09
CA SER A 63 44.63 -15.29 -12.90
C SER A 63 43.18 -15.60 -12.50
N ALA A 64 42.44 -14.58 -12.07
CA ALA A 64 40.99 -14.60 -12.01
C ALA A 64 40.42 -14.45 -13.45
N PRO A 65 39.39 -15.21 -13.84
CA PRO A 65 38.67 -14.95 -15.08
C PRO A 65 37.90 -13.62 -14.99
N ALA A 66 37.77 -12.96 -16.14
CA ALA A 66 37.19 -11.64 -16.29
C ALA A 66 35.82 -11.52 -15.61
N SER A 67 35.69 -10.54 -14.70
CA SER A 67 34.42 -10.08 -14.19
C SER A 67 33.57 -9.57 -15.36
N VAL A 68 32.45 -10.25 -15.60
CA VAL A 68 31.34 -9.67 -16.35
C VAL A 68 30.80 -8.54 -15.48
N THR A 69 31.08 -7.29 -15.86
CA THR A 69 30.39 -6.13 -15.31
C THR A 69 28.94 -6.21 -15.75
N GLU A 70 28.10 -6.66 -14.83
CA GLU A 70 26.66 -6.43 -14.87
C GLU A 70 26.44 -4.92 -14.71
N PRO A 71 25.70 -4.25 -15.61
CA PRO A 71 25.39 -2.84 -15.44
C PRO A 71 24.42 -2.69 -14.27
N THR A 72 24.94 -2.23 -13.13
CA THR A 72 24.13 -1.76 -12.01
C THR A 72 23.45 -0.46 -12.43
N ASN A 73 22.22 -0.54 -12.92
CA ASN A 73 21.30 0.58 -13.03
C ASN A 73 20.87 1.01 -11.63
N LEU A 74 21.67 1.87 -10.99
CA LEU A 74 21.21 2.68 -9.87
C LEU A 74 20.22 3.72 -10.39
N PRO A 75 19.16 4.07 -9.64
CA PRO A 75 18.23 5.11 -10.04
C PRO A 75 18.96 6.44 -10.20
N THR A 76 18.73 7.11 -11.35
CA THR A 76 19.27 8.44 -11.65
C THR A 76 18.73 9.45 -10.63
N PRO A 77 19.57 10.33 -10.05
CA PRO A 77 19.11 11.37 -9.14
C PRO A 77 18.05 12.29 -9.80
N PRO A 78 17.09 12.84 -9.04
CA PRO A 78 16.11 13.77 -9.58
C PRO A 78 16.81 15.02 -10.14
N GLY A 79 16.74 15.24 -11.46
CA GLY A 79 17.14 16.49 -12.10
C GLY A 79 18.14 16.39 -13.27
N GLU A 80 18.72 15.23 -13.56
CA GLU A 80 19.47 15.07 -14.82
C GLU A 80 18.52 14.91 -16.02
N PRO A 81 18.83 15.52 -17.18
CA PRO A 81 18.04 15.32 -18.40
C PRO A 81 18.00 13.85 -18.78
N LEU A 82 16.80 13.28 -18.96
CA LEU A 82 16.65 11.93 -19.51
C LEU A 82 17.18 11.92 -20.96
N GLU A 83 18.27 11.21 -21.20
CA GLU A 83 18.85 11.00 -22.53
C GLU A 83 18.66 9.55 -22.98
N ALA A 84 18.16 9.36 -24.20
CA ALA A 84 17.97 8.06 -24.81
C ALA A 84 19.31 7.48 -25.28
N THR A 85 19.59 6.21 -24.98
CA THR A 85 20.82 5.57 -25.46
C THR A 85 20.72 5.20 -26.95
N PRO A 86 21.85 5.05 -27.67
CA PRO A 86 21.85 4.56 -29.05
C PRO A 86 21.15 3.20 -29.21
N GLU A 87 21.28 2.32 -28.21
CA GLU A 87 20.64 1.01 -28.18
C GLU A 87 19.12 1.13 -28.06
N GLU A 88 18.63 1.99 -27.16
CA GLU A 88 17.19 2.25 -27.00
C GLU A 88 16.57 2.84 -28.27
N ILE A 89 17.29 3.75 -28.95
CA ILE A 89 16.85 4.31 -30.24
C ILE A 89 16.82 3.23 -31.33
N ALA A 90 17.79 2.31 -31.33
CA ALA A 90 17.83 1.20 -32.27
C ALA A 90 16.66 0.22 -32.04
N GLU A 91 16.34 -0.09 -30.78
CA GLU A 91 15.18 -0.89 -30.39
C GLU A 91 13.87 -0.23 -30.84
N ALA A 92 13.73 1.08 -30.62
CA ALA A 92 12.56 1.83 -31.06
C ALA A 92 12.41 1.86 -32.59
N LYS A 93 13.51 1.97 -33.34
CA LYS A 93 13.50 1.85 -34.81
C LYS A 93 13.10 0.46 -35.27
N ALA A 94 13.54 -0.59 -34.58
CA ALA A 94 13.13 -1.97 -34.87
C ALA A 94 11.64 -2.17 -34.59
N ALA A 95 11.14 -1.65 -33.47
CA ALA A 95 9.71 -1.69 -33.13
C ALA A 95 8.86 -0.93 -34.16
N GLU A 96 9.28 0.25 -34.60
CA GLU A 96 8.58 1.03 -35.63
C GLU A 96 8.62 0.36 -37.02
N ALA A 97 9.74 -0.30 -37.38
CA ALA A 97 9.85 -1.07 -38.61
C ALA A 97 8.94 -2.31 -38.61
N TYR A 98 8.76 -2.93 -37.45
CA TYR A 98 7.83 -4.05 -37.27
C TYR A 98 6.37 -3.57 -37.31
N TRP A 99 6.01 -2.64 -36.44
CA TRP A 99 4.65 -2.12 -36.23
C TRP A 99 4.26 -1.09 -37.30
N THR A 100 4.23 -1.53 -38.55
CA THR A 100 3.70 -0.71 -39.64
C THR A 100 2.22 -0.39 -39.41
N PRO A 101 1.70 0.72 -39.96
CA PRO A 101 0.28 1.01 -39.88
C PRO A 101 -0.64 -0.11 -40.35
N GLN A 102 -0.19 -0.91 -41.32
CA GLN A 102 -0.93 -2.06 -41.82
C GLN A 102 -0.97 -3.21 -40.81
N ARG A 103 0.13 -3.47 -40.09
CA ARG A 103 0.16 -4.50 -39.02
C ARG A 103 -0.73 -4.09 -37.86
N ILE A 104 -0.61 -2.85 -37.37
CA ILE A 104 -1.48 -2.31 -36.32
C ILE A 104 -2.96 -2.39 -36.76
N ALA A 105 -3.26 -2.07 -38.02
CA ALA A 105 -4.61 -2.14 -38.55
C ALA A 105 -5.18 -3.56 -38.68
N ASN A 106 -4.31 -4.56 -38.86
CA ASN A 106 -4.65 -5.97 -39.01
C ASN A 106 -4.57 -6.75 -37.68
N ALA A 107 -3.99 -6.14 -36.65
CA ALA A 107 -3.91 -6.71 -35.32
C ALA A 107 -5.31 -6.98 -34.78
N VAL A 108 -5.43 -8.04 -34.00
CA VAL A 108 -6.71 -8.46 -33.41
C VAL A 108 -6.77 -8.17 -31.93
N PRO A 109 -7.96 -7.89 -31.38
CA PRO A 109 -8.11 -7.78 -29.93
C PRO A 109 -7.61 -9.02 -29.21
N VAL A 110 -7.05 -8.83 -28.02
CA VAL A 110 -6.85 -9.94 -27.07
C VAL A 110 -8.23 -10.47 -26.65
N GLU A 111 -8.49 -11.74 -26.92
CA GLU A 111 -9.70 -12.46 -26.50
C GLU A 111 -9.31 -13.54 -25.49
N LEU A 112 -9.95 -13.54 -24.31
CA LEU A 112 -9.89 -14.68 -23.41
C LEU A 112 -11.05 -15.62 -23.72
N SER A 113 -10.80 -16.93 -23.71
CA SER A 113 -11.83 -17.96 -23.90
C SER A 113 -12.95 -17.73 -22.89
N LYS A 114 -14.09 -17.21 -23.36
CA LYS A 114 -15.30 -17.09 -22.56
C LYS A 114 -15.74 -18.51 -22.23
N ASP A 115 -15.74 -18.87 -20.95
CA ASP A 115 -16.39 -20.11 -20.52
C ASP A 115 -17.81 -20.13 -21.06
N GLU A 116 -18.11 -21.14 -21.88
CA GLU A 116 -19.43 -21.41 -22.45
C GLU A 116 -20.41 -21.76 -21.33
N SER A 117 -20.99 -20.73 -20.72
CA SER A 117 -22.28 -20.82 -20.04
C SER A 117 -23.16 -19.72 -20.62
N GLY A 118 -23.84 -20.11 -21.69
CA GLY A 118 -24.36 -19.20 -22.70
C GLY A 118 -25.57 -18.36 -22.31
N VAL A 119 -25.75 -17.31 -23.11
CA VAL A 119 -27.04 -17.01 -23.74
C VAL A 119 -26.72 -16.49 -25.15
N ASP A 120 -27.29 -17.16 -26.15
CA ASP A 120 -27.19 -16.83 -27.56
C ASP A 120 -27.48 -15.35 -27.86
N GLY A 121 -26.59 -14.75 -28.65
CA GLY A 121 -26.79 -13.46 -29.32
C GLY A 121 -27.85 -13.55 -30.41
N GLY A 122 -29.11 -13.55 -30.02
CA GLY A 122 -30.23 -13.37 -30.94
C GLY A 122 -30.39 -11.90 -31.33
N ALA A 123 -30.10 -11.57 -32.59
CA ALA A 123 -30.39 -10.27 -33.18
C ALA A 123 -31.90 -10.00 -33.20
N ALA A 124 -32.43 -9.36 -32.15
CA ALA A 124 -33.80 -8.88 -32.12
C ALA A 124 -33.87 -7.43 -32.62
N LYS A 125 -34.30 -7.28 -33.88
CA LYS A 125 -34.90 -6.03 -34.36
C LYS A 125 -36.18 -5.79 -33.56
N ASN A 126 -36.21 -4.80 -32.66
CA ASN A 126 -37.41 -4.05 -32.22
C ASN A 126 -37.04 -2.88 -31.30
N ALA A 127 -37.96 -1.91 -31.19
CA ALA A 127 -37.86 -0.55 -30.63
C ALA A 127 -37.00 -0.34 -29.36
N PRO A 128 -36.41 0.86 -29.17
CA PRO A 128 -35.52 1.13 -28.05
C PRO A 128 -36.25 0.97 -26.70
N THR A 129 -35.74 0.08 -25.86
CA THR A 129 -36.12 -0.02 -24.44
C THR A 129 -35.59 1.18 -23.66
N LEU A 130 -36.23 1.51 -22.54
CA LEU A 130 -35.87 2.64 -21.67
C LEU A 130 -34.37 2.64 -21.26
N GLY A 131 -33.76 1.46 -21.12
CA GLY A 131 -32.33 1.28 -20.84
C GLY A 131 -31.38 1.67 -21.97
N LYS A 132 -31.87 1.81 -23.21
CA LYS A 132 -31.10 2.32 -24.36
C LYS A 132 -31.12 3.86 -24.44
N MET A 133 -32.07 4.51 -23.75
CA MET A 133 -32.17 5.99 -23.67
C MET A 133 -31.31 6.61 -22.57
N MET A 134 -30.78 5.83 -21.63
CA MET A 134 -29.97 6.32 -20.49
C MET A 134 -28.46 6.18 -20.67
N ARG A 135 -27.99 5.77 -21.86
CA ARG A 135 -26.57 5.56 -22.15
C ARG A 135 -25.95 6.80 -22.77
N ALA A 136 -24.68 7.04 -22.45
CA ALA A 136 -23.94 8.10 -23.11
C ALA A 136 -23.55 7.65 -24.53
N SER A 137 -23.82 8.52 -25.50
CA SER A 137 -23.43 8.28 -26.89
C SER A 137 -21.93 8.44 -27.05
N SER A 138 -21.29 7.48 -27.73
CA SER A 138 -19.86 7.54 -28.06
C SER A 138 -19.65 7.95 -29.52
N SER A 139 -18.50 8.53 -29.84
CA SER A 139 -18.13 8.90 -31.20
C SER A 139 -16.62 8.75 -31.44
N PHE A 140 -16.23 8.46 -32.69
CA PHE A 140 -14.81 8.38 -33.05
C PHE A 140 -14.17 9.78 -33.11
N ASP A 141 -13.05 10.00 -32.40
CA ASP A 141 -12.29 11.24 -32.49
C ASP A 141 -11.12 11.11 -33.48
N ASN A 142 -11.31 11.65 -34.68
CA ASN A 142 -10.30 11.60 -35.75
C ASN A 142 -9.03 12.42 -35.45
N ARG A 143 -9.02 13.23 -34.38
CA ARG A 143 -7.81 13.97 -33.96
C ARG A 143 -6.85 13.09 -33.16
N GLY A 144 -7.34 11.96 -32.63
CA GLY A 144 -6.64 11.15 -31.64
C GLY A 144 -6.60 11.81 -30.27
N VAL A 145 -6.16 11.05 -29.26
CA VAL A 145 -5.95 11.54 -27.89
C VAL A 145 -4.50 11.27 -27.52
N ALA A 146 -3.71 12.31 -27.21
CA ALA A 146 -2.26 12.16 -27.06
C ALA A 146 -1.87 11.17 -25.96
N THR A 147 -2.63 11.14 -24.87
CA THR A 147 -2.36 10.29 -23.71
C THR A 147 -2.98 8.90 -23.80
N ALA A 148 -3.75 8.58 -24.85
CA ALA A 148 -4.37 7.26 -25.04
C ALA A 148 -3.96 6.65 -26.39
N GLY A 149 -3.82 5.34 -26.45
CA GLY A 149 -3.31 4.70 -27.65
C GLY A 149 -3.58 3.21 -27.74
N VAL A 150 -3.05 2.63 -28.81
CA VAL A 150 -3.07 1.19 -29.05
C VAL A 150 -1.87 0.57 -28.33
N PHE A 151 -2.14 -0.44 -27.50
CA PHE A 151 -1.14 -1.29 -26.88
C PHE A 151 -0.92 -2.53 -27.74
N LEU A 152 0.30 -2.68 -28.25
CA LEU A 152 0.66 -3.61 -29.30
C LEU A 152 1.41 -4.81 -28.71
N ILE A 153 0.96 -6.00 -29.06
CA ILE A 153 1.46 -7.27 -28.57
C ILE A 153 1.86 -8.13 -29.76
N ASN A 154 3.16 -8.38 -29.91
CA ASN A 154 3.70 -9.20 -30.99
C ASN A 154 3.57 -10.70 -30.64
N ASP A 155 3.36 -11.55 -31.64
CA ASP A 155 3.35 -13.02 -31.52
C ASP A 155 4.78 -13.60 -31.68
N ASP A 156 5.08 -14.76 -31.06
CA ASP A 156 6.41 -15.41 -31.09
C ASP A 156 6.60 -16.31 -32.34
N ASP A 157 7.86 -16.39 -32.79
CA ASP A 157 8.43 -17.17 -33.91
C ASP A 157 8.57 -18.69 -33.58
N ASP A 158 7.83 -19.25 -32.61
CA ASP A 158 7.88 -20.69 -32.33
C ASP A 158 7.15 -21.50 -33.43
N PRO A 159 7.83 -22.43 -34.15
CA PRO A 159 7.23 -23.22 -35.22
C PRO A 159 6.28 -24.28 -34.67
N GLN A 160 5.05 -23.87 -34.34
CA GLN A 160 3.94 -24.80 -34.14
C GLN A 160 2.76 -24.53 -35.08
N SER A 161 2.14 -25.64 -35.41
CA SER A 161 1.36 -25.96 -36.61
C SER A 161 -0.09 -25.50 -36.56
N ASP A 162 -0.34 -24.19 -36.49
CA ASP A 162 -1.68 -23.63 -36.71
C ASP A 162 -1.64 -22.37 -37.61
N PRO A 163 -2.44 -22.26 -38.69
CA PRO A 163 -2.44 -21.12 -39.61
C PRO A 163 -3.05 -19.80 -39.07
N GLY A 164 -3.15 -19.62 -37.75
CA GLY A 164 -3.97 -18.57 -37.10
C GLY A 164 -3.24 -17.44 -36.34
N LYS A 165 -1.90 -17.39 -36.36
CA LYS A 165 -1.07 -16.43 -35.61
C LYS A 165 -1.19 -14.99 -36.14
N ARG A 166 -1.72 -14.06 -35.32
CA ARG A 166 -1.91 -12.64 -35.67
C ARG A 166 -1.44 -11.76 -34.53
N ASP A 167 -0.75 -10.67 -34.86
CA ASP A 167 -0.45 -9.57 -33.93
C ASP A 167 -1.70 -9.22 -33.12
N GLN A 168 -1.52 -9.03 -31.81
CA GLN A 168 -2.60 -8.72 -30.88
C GLN A 168 -2.53 -7.27 -30.41
N PHE A 169 -3.65 -6.76 -29.91
CA PHE A 169 -3.67 -5.45 -29.29
C PHE A 169 -4.72 -5.29 -28.19
N CYS A 170 -4.45 -4.34 -27.31
CA CYS A 170 -5.37 -3.74 -26.36
C CYS A 170 -5.31 -2.21 -26.49
N SER A 171 -6.02 -1.50 -25.62
CA SER A 171 -5.86 -0.05 -25.40
C SER A 171 -4.93 0.21 -24.21
N ALA A 172 -4.35 1.39 -24.14
CA ALA A 172 -3.56 1.83 -22.99
C ALA A 172 -3.53 3.36 -22.88
N SER A 173 -3.02 3.85 -21.75
CA SER A 173 -2.86 5.27 -21.46
C SER A 173 -1.46 5.59 -20.93
N SER A 174 -0.94 6.77 -21.25
CA SER A 174 0.23 7.34 -20.56
C SER A 174 -0.16 7.86 -19.18
N VAL A 175 0.69 7.61 -18.19
CA VAL A 175 0.53 8.11 -16.81
C VAL A 175 1.67 9.08 -16.51
N ALA A 176 1.36 10.21 -15.88
CA ALA A 176 2.36 11.18 -15.47
C ALA A 176 3.32 10.54 -14.46
N SER A 177 4.63 10.62 -14.71
CA SER A 177 5.63 10.07 -13.81
C SER A 177 6.96 10.84 -13.85
N PRO A 178 7.79 10.76 -12.80
CA PRO A 178 9.16 11.28 -12.83
C PRO A 178 10.01 10.65 -13.95
N THR A 179 9.70 9.40 -14.31
CA THR A 179 10.41 8.63 -15.35
C THR A 179 9.95 9.00 -16.78
N LYS A 180 8.89 9.80 -16.94
CA LYS A 180 8.31 10.23 -18.23
C LYS A 180 8.00 9.12 -19.22
N SER A 181 7.78 7.90 -18.72
CA SER A 181 7.77 6.67 -19.53
C SER A 181 6.73 5.65 -19.07
N LEU A 182 5.83 6.00 -18.14
CA LEU A 182 4.86 5.04 -17.63
C LEU A 182 3.61 4.94 -18.51
N VAL A 183 3.21 3.70 -18.76
CA VAL A 183 2.01 3.29 -19.49
C VAL A 183 1.17 2.43 -18.55
N ILE A 184 -0.15 2.58 -18.60
CA ILE A 184 -1.11 1.73 -17.87
C ILE A 184 -2.08 1.06 -18.84
N THR A 185 -2.37 -0.21 -18.59
CA THR A 185 -3.31 -1.04 -19.37
C THR A 185 -3.98 -2.07 -18.44
N ALA A 186 -4.82 -2.95 -18.98
CA ALA A 186 -5.43 -4.05 -18.21
C ALA A 186 -4.46 -5.21 -18.07
N ALA A 187 -4.41 -5.83 -16.88
CA ALA A 187 -3.49 -6.95 -16.64
C ALA A 187 -3.84 -8.18 -17.47
N HIS A 188 -5.11 -8.41 -17.81
CA HIS A 188 -5.50 -9.56 -18.64
C HIS A 188 -4.96 -9.50 -20.07
N CYS A 189 -4.58 -8.31 -20.56
CA CYS A 189 -3.85 -8.16 -21.82
C CYS A 189 -2.44 -8.78 -21.76
N LEU A 190 -1.99 -9.12 -20.54
CA LEU A 190 -0.64 -9.54 -20.20
C LEU A 190 -0.64 -10.83 -19.35
N ASN A 191 -1.63 -11.71 -19.48
CA ASN A 191 -1.77 -12.89 -18.60
C ASN A 191 -1.12 -14.21 -19.07
N ASP A 192 -0.46 -14.22 -20.23
CA ASP A 192 0.24 -15.42 -20.73
C ASP A 192 1.76 -15.18 -20.69
N ASN A 193 2.43 -15.75 -19.68
CA ASN A 193 3.84 -15.49 -19.30
C ASN A 193 4.86 -15.67 -20.43
N ASP A 194 4.51 -16.39 -21.49
CA ASP A 194 5.37 -16.59 -22.66
C ASP A 194 5.22 -15.49 -23.74
N ARG A 195 4.27 -14.55 -23.61
CA ARG A 195 3.92 -13.53 -24.63
C ARG A 195 4.62 -12.17 -24.50
N PHE A 196 5.66 -12.03 -23.66
CA PHE A 196 6.17 -10.70 -23.28
C PHE A 196 7.52 -10.28 -23.86
N LYS A 197 7.90 -10.77 -25.03
CA LYS A 197 9.20 -10.39 -25.59
C LYS A 197 9.17 -9.07 -26.37
N SER A 198 8.05 -8.72 -26.99
CA SER A 198 7.94 -7.54 -27.87
C SER A 198 6.59 -6.84 -27.69
N LEU A 199 6.54 -5.95 -26.70
CA LEU A 199 5.39 -5.09 -26.42
C LEU A 199 5.70 -3.66 -26.88
N ALA A 200 4.71 -2.91 -27.35
CA ALA A 200 4.88 -1.50 -27.67
C ALA A 200 3.61 -0.69 -27.42
N PHE A 201 3.76 0.62 -27.24
CA PHE A 201 2.65 1.55 -27.11
C PHE A 201 2.68 2.58 -28.24
N ALA A 202 1.52 2.79 -28.87
CA ALA A 202 1.31 3.77 -29.94
C ALA A 202 0.31 4.86 -29.48
N PRO A 203 0.77 5.88 -28.72
CA PRO A 203 -0.09 6.96 -28.26
C PRO A 203 -0.62 7.82 -29.41
N GLY A 204 -1.82 8.37 -29.23
CA GLY A 204 -2.42 9.29 -30.20
C GLY A 204 -2.77 8.68 -31.54
N TRP A 205 -2.88 7.35 -31.62
CA TRP A 205 -3.27 6.64 -32.83
C TRP A 205 -4.53 7.25 -33.44
N LYS A 206 -4.47 7.58 -34.73
CA LYS A 206 -5.54 8.30 -35.42
C LYS A 206 -5.56 8.01 -36.92
N PRO A 207 -6.65 8.34 -37.63
CA PRO A 207 -6.70 8.19 -39.08
C PRO A 207 -5.65 9.08 -39.75
N ASP A 208 -5.08 8.57 -40.83
CA ASP A 208 -4.19 9.35 -41.67
C ASP A 208 -4.99 10.46 -42.38
N PRO A 209 -4.57 11.73 -42.25
CA PRO A 209 -5.24 12.85 -42.92
C PRO A 209 -5.30 12.71 -44.44
N ASP A 210 -4.25 12.14 -45.05
CA ASP A 210 -4.08 11.98 -46.49
C ASP A 210 -4.69 10.67 -47.00
N HIS A 211 -4.78 9.66 -46.14
CA HIS A 211 -5.29 8.33 -46.48
C HIS A 211 -6.21 7.79 -45.39
N ARG A 212 -7.43 8.31 -45.26
CA ARG A 212 -8.35 7.96 -44.16
C ARG A 212 -8.65 6.47 -43.95
N GLY A 213 -8.34 5.61 -44.91
CA GLY A 213 -8.40 4.15 -44.77
C GLY A 213 -7.26 3.52 -43.96
N ARG A 214 -6.21 4.28 -43.62
CA ARG A 214 -5.07 3.85 -42.79
C ARG A 214 -4.98 4.69 -41.52
N GLY A 215 -4.41 4.12 -40.46
CA GLY A 215 -4.08 4.87 -39.25
C GLY A 215 -2.62 5.33 -39.26
N ILE A 216 -2.26 6.21 -38.34
CA ILE A 216 -0.89 6.67 -38.10
C ILE A 216 -0.61 6.79 -36.60
N ALA A 217 0.64 6.60 -36.21
CA ALA A 217 1.17 6.84 -34.87
C ALA A 217 1.91 8.19 -34.83
N PRO A 218 1.21 9.32 -34.59
CA PRO A 218 1.80 10.66 -34.76
C PRO A 218 2.97 10.94 -33.80
N TYR A 219 3.02 10.26 -32.66
CA TYR A 219 4.08 10.40 -31.64
C TYR A 219 5.16 9.30 -31.75
N GLY A 220 5.02 8.38 -32.71
CA GLY A 220 5.89 7.22 -32.86
C GLY A 220 5.43 6.01 -32.04
N ILE A 221 6.24 4.96 -32.09
CA ILE A 221 6.05 3.70 -31.36
C ILE A 221 7.06 3.65 -30.21
N PHE A 222 6.58 3.32 -29.02
CA PHE A 222 7.36 3.25 -27.79
C PHE A 222 7.46 1.78 -27.36
N PRO A 223 8.59 1.08 -27.59
CA PRO A 223 8.76 -0.28 -27.12
C PRO A 223 8.72 -0.33 -25.59
N ILE A 224 8.11 -1.35 -25.00
CA ILE A 224 8.18 -1.56 -23.55
C ILE A 224 9.52 -2.22 -23.22
N LYS A 225 10.19 -1.70 -22.18
CA LYS A 225 11.49 -2.25 -21.77
C LYS A 225 11.30 -3.67 -21.22
N LYS A 226 12.24 -4.56 -21.56
CA LYS A 226 12.25 -5.95 -21.07
C LYS A 226 12.28 -5.98 -19.54
N GLY A 227 11.42 -6.82 -18.96
CA GLY A 227 11.31 -6.97 -17.50
C GLY A 227 10.74 -5.74 -16.78
N LYS A 228 10.16 -4.77 -17.49
CA LYS A 228 9.57 -3.56 -16.92
C LYS A 228 8.05 -3.54 -17.12
N VAL A 229 7.44 -4.61 -16.62
CA VAL A 229 6.00 -4.86 -16.62
C VAL A 229 5.63 -5.25 -15.19
N TRP A 230 4.83 -4.42 -14.53
CA TRP A 230 4.38 -4.61 -13.15
C TRP A 230 2.90 -4.96 -13.17
N ILE A 231 2.62 -6.21 -12.82
CA ILE A 231 1.29 -6.79 -12.62
C ILE A 231 1.29 -7.30 -11.19
N ASP A 232 0.17 -7.15 -10.48
CA ASP A 232 0.07 -7.65 -9.12
C ASP A 232 0.30 -9.16 -9.06
N GLY A 233 1.20 -9.61 -8.19
CA GLY A 233 1.55 -11.03 -8.04
C GLY A 233 0.36 -11.93 -7.72
N ARG A 234 -0.67 -11.39 -7.04
CA ARG A 234 -1.91 -12.12 -6.73
C ARG A 234 -2.76 -12.30 -7.98
N TYR A 235 -2.76 -11.31 -8.88
CA TYR A 235 -3.39 -11.45 -10.19
C TYR A 235 -2.73 -12.55 -11.01
N LEU A 236 -1.39 -12.57 -11.04
CA LEU A 236 -0.60 -13.60 -11.71
C LEU A 236 -0.85 -15.00 -11.13
N ALA A 237 -1.04 -15.11 -9.81
CA ALA A 237 -1.24 -16.38 -9.14
C ALA A 237 -2.69 -16.90 -9.21
N GLN A 238 -3.68 -16.01 -9.08
CA GLN A 238 -5.10 -16.38 -8.95
C GLN A 238 -5.87 -16.28 -10.26
N GLY A 239 -5.35 -15.50 -11.21
CA GLY A 239 -5.94 -15.28 -12.52
C GLY A 239 -7.14 -14.33 -12.54
N PRO A 240 -7.63 -14.00 -13.76
CA PRO A 240 -8.61 -12.94 -14.01
C PRO A 240 -10.01 -13.21 -13.46
N ALA A 241 -10.29 -14.43 -12.95
CA ALA A 241 -11.59 -14.78 -12.39
C ALA A 241 -11.67 -14.60 -10.87
N LYS A 242 -10.53 -14.67 -10.18
CA LYS A 242 -10.44 -14.63 -8.70
C LYS A 242 -9.83 -13.33 -8.18
N ALA A 243 -8.96 -12.72 -8.97
CA ALA A 243 -8.35 -11.44 -8.69
C ALA A 243 -8.82 -10.38 -9.72
N ASP A 244 -10.08 -10.46 -10.17
CA ASP A 244 -10.57 -9.54 -11.21
C ASP A 244 -10.42 -8.07 -10.80
N ASP A 245 -10.56 -7.74 -9.53
CA ASP A 245 -10.28 -6.43 -8.97
C ASP A 245 -8.83 -5.93 -9.10
N LEU A 246 -7.88 -6.78 -9.52
CA LEU A 246 -6.47 -6.43 -9.77
C LEU A 246 -6.12 -6.36 -11.25
N ASP A 247 -7.12 -6.25 -12.12
CA ASP A 247 -6.95 -6.26 -13.57
C ASP A 247 -6.41 -4.94 -14.16
N PHE A 248 -5.23 -4.51 -13.69
CA PHE A 248 -4.48 -3.37 -14.19
C PHE A 248 -2.98 -3.67 -14.13
N ALA A 249 -2.22 -3.06 -15.04
CA ALA A 249 -0.78 -3.23 -15.13
C ALA A 249 -0.10 -1.90 -15.43
N ILE A 250 1.04 -1.66 -14.80
CA ILE A 250 1.94 -0.54 -15.09
C ILE A 250 3.13 -1.07 -15.90
N LEU A 251 3.53 -0.34 -16.93
CA LEU A 251 4.65 -0.70 -17.80
C LEU A 251 5.55 0.52 -18.00
N ARG A 252 6.84 0.27 -18.22
CA ARG A 252 7.79 1.33 -18.55
C ARG A 252 8.24 1.22 -20.00
N SER A 253 7.98 2.26 -20.77
CA SER A 253 8.43 2.35 -22.16
C SER A 253 9.88 2.81 -22.26
N GLY A 254 10.54 2.40 -23.34
CA GLY A 254 11.69 3.09 -23.90
C GLY A 254 11.26 4.38 -24.62
N PRO A 255 12.24 5.11 -25.18
CA PRO A 255 11.98 6.24 -26.07
C PRO A 255 11.43 5.79 -27.43
N ASN A 256 10.91 6.72 -28.23
CA ASN A 256 10.60 6.46 -29.64
C ASN A 256 11.86 6.50 -30.54
N SER A 257 11.70 6.24 -31.84
CA SER A 257 12.80 6.22 -32.83
C SER A 257 13.54 7.55 -33.01
N LYS A 258 13.00 8.65 -32.47
CA LYS A 258 13.61 9.98 -32.42
C LYS A 258 14.34 10.24 -31.10
N GLY A 259 14.39 9.27 -30.18
CA GLY A 259 14.98 9.42 -28.85
C GLY A 259 14.11 10.19 -27.86
N GLN A 260 12.83 10.40 -28.15
CA GLN A 260 11.92 11.10 -27.25
C GLN A 260 11.28 10.11 -26.28
N PHE A 261 11.35 10.39 -24.97
CA PHE A 261 10.54 9.70 -23.97
C PHE A 261 9.06 10.02 -24.13
N LEU A 262 8.19 9.16 -23.59
CA LEU A 262 6.74 9.21 -23.80
C LEU A 262 6.17 10.61 -23.55
N GLU A 263 6.33 11.14 -22.34
CA GLU A 263 5.78 12.46 -21.99
C GLU A 263 6.48 13.63 -22.69
N ASN A 264 7.72 13.44 -23.16
CA ASN A 264 8.39 14.44 -24.00
C ASN A 264 7.76 14.51 -25.40
N ALA A 265 7.17 13.41 -25.90
CA ALA A 265 6.50 13.37 -27.20
C ALA A 265 5.02 13.75 -27.11
N THR A 266 4.30 13.22 -26.11
CA THR A 266 2.84 13.36 -25.95
C THR A 266 2.42 14.57 -25.12
N GLY A 267 3.35 15.16 -24.37
CA GLY A 267 3.04 16.02 -23.22
C GLY A 267 2.83 15.19 -21.94
N MET A 268 2.68 15.90 -20.81
CA MET A 268 2.49 15.27 -19.50
C MET A 268 1.33 14.27 -19.51
N GLY A 269 1.55 13.10 -18.89
CA GLY A 269 0.56 12.03 -18.85
C GLY A 269 -0.68 12.34 -18.01
N ASN A 270 -1.60 11.36 -17.93
CA ASN A 270 -2.77 11.45 -17.05
C ASN A 270 -2.35 11.27 -15.58
N GLU A 271 -3.05 11.92 -14.67
CA GLU A 271 -2.72 11.88 -13.24
C GLU A 271 -3.33 10.64 -12.58
N LEU A 272 -2.50 9.71 -12.10
CA LEU A 272 -2.97 8.49 -11.43
C LEU A 272 -3.68 8.85 -10.13
N THR A 273 -4.99 8.60 -10.11
CA THR A 273 -5.85 9.01 -8.99
C THR A 273 -6.60 7.82 -8.44
N THR A 274 -6.42 7.58 -7.15
CA THR A 274 -7.17 6.56 -6.42
C THR A 274 -8.56 7.04 -6.06
N LEU A 275 -9.49 6.11 -5.89
CA LEU A 275 -10.83 6.35 -5.42
C LEU A 275 -11.09 5.56 -4.14
N HIS A 276 -11.85 6.16 -3.24
CA HIS A 276 -12.42 5.45 -2.10
C HIS A 276 -13.53 4.50 -2.57
N SER A 277 -13.72 3.37 -1.88
CA SER A 277 -14.75 2.38 -2.24
C SER A 277 -16.17 2.94 -2.13
N ALA A 278 -16.39 3.90 -1.21
CA ALA A 278 -17.64 4.64 -1.11
C ALA A 278 -17.83 5.69 -2.24
N GLN A 279 -16.77 5.99 -3.00
CA GLN A 279 -16.71 7.03 -4.02
C GLN A 279 -16.60 6.46 -5.44
N LEU A 280 -16.98 5.21 -5.68
CA LEU A 280 -16.90 4.62 -7.03
C LEU A 280 -17.91 5.24 -8.03
N ALA A 281 -18.91 5.96 -7.53
CA ALA A 281 -19.79 6.80 -8.34
C ALA A 281 -19.15 8.17 -8.60
N GLN A 282 -18.60 8.34 -9.79
CA GLN A 282 -17.90 9.55 -10.23
C GLN A 282 -18.70 10.25 -11.32
N ARG A 283 -18.57 11.58 -11.40
CA ARG A 283 -19.13 12.41 -12.48
C ARG A 283 -18.02 12.90 -13.39
N ASN A 284 -18.39 13.38 -14.58
CA ASN A 284 -17.46 13.98 -15.53
C ASN A 284 -16.33 13.02 -15.96
N VAL A 285 -16.70 11.76 -16.20
CA VAL A 285 -15.78 10.70 -16.63
C VAL A 285 -15.89 10.53 -18.13
N THR A 286 -14.77 10.67 -18.83
CA THR A 286 -14.62 10.36 -20.26
C THR A 286 -14.01 8.98 -20.39
N LEU A 287 -14.66 8.10 -21.17
CA LEU A 287 -14.13 6.78 -21.49
C LEU A 287 -13.52 6.80 -22.89
N ILE A 288 -12.32 6.23 -23.03
CA ILE A 288 -11.58 6.17 -24.29
C ILE A 288 -11.12 4.74 -24.53
N GLY A 289 -11.29 4.23 -25.74
CA GLY A 289 -10.82 2.91 -26.13
C GLY A 289 -10.71 2.75 -27.64
N PHE A 290 -10.03 1.68 -28.07
CA PHE A 290 -9.83 1.36 -29.48
C PHE A 290 -10.50 0.02 -29.82
N PRO A 291 -11.73 0.02 -30.34
CA PRO A 291 -12.38 -1.20 -30.80
C PRO A 291 -11.62 -1.87 -31.97
N GLY A 292 -11.77 -3.18 -32.11
CA GLY A 292 -11.29 -3.99 -33.23
C GLY A 292 -11.38 -3.31 -34.59
N GLY A 293 -10.24 -3.18 -35.29
CA GLY A 293 -10.18 -2.61 -36.64
C GLY A 293 -10.33 -1.08 -36.73
N ALA A 294 -10.61 -0.38 -35.63
CA ALA A 294 -10.74 1.07 -35.61
C ALA A 294 -9.42 1.78 -35.94
N LYS A 295 -9.53 2.96 -36.57
CA LYS A 295 -8.37 3.82 -36.90
C LYS A 295 -8.35 5.09 -36.05
N ALA A 296 -9.36 5.29 -35.22
CA ALA A 296 -9.52 6.41 -34.30
C ALA A 296 -9.98 5.87 -32.94
N PRO A 297 -9.68 6.57 -31.83
CA PRO A 297 -10.26 6.25 -30.54
C PRO A 297 -11.78 6.45 -30.58
N LEU A 298 -12.51 5.51 -29.98
CA LEU A 298 -13.89 5.73 -29.60
C LEU A 298 -13.91 6.49 -28.27
N VAL A 299 -14.60 7.63 -28.24
CA VAL A 299 -14.69 8.50 -27.08
C VAL A 299 -16.13 8.61 -26.63
N CYS A 300 -16.39 8.22 -25.39
CA CYS A 300 -17.62 8.52 -24.68
C CYS A 300 -17.38 9.76 -23.82
N PRO A 301 -17.94 10.93 -24.19
CA PRO A 301 -17.68 12.17 -23.49
C PRO A 301 -18.31 12.18 -22.09
N SER A 302 -17.82 13.08 -21.24
CA SER A 302 -18.18 13.28 -19.83
C SER A 302 -19.55 12.74 -19.40
N THR A 303 -19.55 11.51 -18.88
CA THR A 303 -20.70 10.82 -18.27
C THR A 303 -20.42 10.52 -16.79
N SER A 304 -21.19 9.64 -16.17
CA SER A 304 -21.00 9.22 -14.78
C SER A 304 -20.77 7.72 -14.67
N THR A 305 -19.96 7.32 -13.70
CA THR A 305 -19.86 5.93 -13.26
C THR A 305 -20.85 5.67 -12.12
N LYS A 306 -21.13 4.40 -11.85
CA LYS A 306 -21.76 3.95 -10.62
C LYS A 306 -20.90 2.89 -9.94
N ALA A 307 -21.03 2.77 -8.62
CA ALA A 307 -20.43 1.67 -7.88
C ALA A 307 -21.07 0.33 -8.31
N PHE A 308 -20.25 -0.68 -8.53
CA PHE A 308 -20.67 -2.04 -8.83
C PHE A 308 -19.88 -3.02 -7.98
N ASP A 309 -20.59 -3.96 -7.35
CA ASP A 309 -20.04 -5.04 -6.51
C ASP A 309 -18.97 -4.57 -5.49
N GLY A 310 -19.18 -3.37 -4.94
CA GLY A 310 -18.32 -2.77 -3.91
C GLY A 310 -16.95 -2.26 -4.37
N ARG A 311 -16.39 -2.79 -5.46
CA ARG A 311 -14.99 -2.55 -5.87
C ARG A 311 -14.78 -2.28 -7.36
N PHE A 312 -15.86 -2.09 -8.12
CA PHE A 312 -15.79 -1.76 -9.55
C PHE A 312 -16.52 -0.47 -9.87
N LEU A 313 -15.98 0.24 -10.86
CA LEU A 313 -16.69 1.31 -11.55
C LEU A 313 -17.43 0.69 -12.73
N GLU A 314 -18.73 0.94 -12.84
CA GLU A 314 -19.50 0.64 -14.06
C GLU A 314 -19.81 1.94 -14.82
N ILE A 315 -19.62 1.95 -16.14
CA ILE A 315 -19.94 3.06 -17.02
C ILE A 315 -20.73 2.58 -18.25
N ALA A 316 -21.82 3.29 -18.59
CA ALA A 316 -22.69 2.95 -19.70
C ALA A 316 -22.39 3.83 -20.93
N CYS A 317 -21.56 3.31 -21.84
CA CYS A 317 -21.11 3.97 -23.05
C CYS A 317 -21.26 3.03 -24.24
N ASP A 318 -21.93 3.49 -25.30
CA ASP A 318 -22.22 2.63 -26.46
C ASP A 318 -20.95 2.35 -27.30
N GLY A 319 -20.79 1.09 -27.75
CA GLY A 319 -19.89 0.74 -28.86
C GLY A 319 -18.45 0.36 -28.49
N PHE A 320 -18.17 0.17 -27.20
CA PHE A 320 -16.88 -0.30 -26.66
C PHE A 320 -16.72 -1.81 -26.86
N ALA A 321 -16.72 -2.25 -28.12
CA ALA A 321 -16.51 -3.63 -28.54
C ALA A 321 -15.06 -4.11 -28.26
N PRO A 322 -14.72 -5.41 -28.40
CA PRO A 322 -13.40 -5.95 -28.06
C PRO A 322 -12.20 -5.15 -28.62
N GLY A 323 -11.12 -5.07 -27.84
CA GLY A 323 -9.90 -4.27 -28.12
C GLY A 323 -9.77 -3.03 -27.23
N VAL A 324 -10.87 -2.66 -26.55
CA VAL A 324 -10.94 -1.52 -25.64
C VAL A 324 -10.29 -1.75 -24.27
N SER A 325 -9.99 -3.00 -23.91
CA SER A 325 -9.32 -3.36 -22.65
C SER A 325 -8.09 -2.51 -22.40
N GLY A 326 -7.91 -1.99 -21.19
CA GLY A 326 -6.85 -1.05 -20.84
C GLY A 326 -7.14 0.42 -21.21
N GLY A 327 -8.27 0.70 -21.87
CA GLY A 327 -8.71 2.05 -22.20
C GLY A 327 -9.05 2.87 -20.95
N PRO A 328 -8.65 4.16 -20.85
CA PRO A 328 -8.74 4.89 -19.59
C PRO A 328 -10.13 5.44 -19.27
N PHE A 329 -10.46 5.45 -17.98
CA PHE A 329 -11.52 6.23 -17.36
C PHE A 329 -10.90 7.55 -16.89
N LEU A 330 -11.15 8.64 -17.61
CA LEU A 330 -10.57 9.95 -17.34
C LEU A 330 -11.59 10.89 -16.72
N ARG A 331 -11.48 11.14 -15.41
CA ARG A 331 -12.24 12.18 -14.73
C ARG A 331 -11.62 13.54 -15.03
N ASN A 332 -12.46 14.56 -15.20
CA ASN A 332 -12.00 15.94 -15.46
C ASN A 332 -11.10 16.08 -16.71
N PHE A 333 -11.35 15.27 -17.73
CA PHE A 333 -10.59 15.29 -18.97
C PHE A 333 -10.78 16.61 -19.73
N ASP A 334 -9.69 17.34 -19.98
CA ASP A 334 -9.71 18.65 -20.65
C ASP A 334 -9.53 18.56 -22.19
N GLY A 335 -9.52 17.34 -22.73
CA GLY A 335 -9.18 17.07 -24.13
C GLY A 335 -7.70 16.75 -24.37
N LYS A 336 -6.85 16.87 -23.34
CA LYS A 336 -5.42 16.53 -23.36
C LYS A 336 -5.06 15.58 -22.21
N ARG A 337 -5.43 15.93 -20.98
CA ARG A 337 -5.15 15.17 -19.74
C ARG A 337 -6.36 15.16 -18.82
N GLY A 338 -6.37 14.20 -17.90
CA GLY A 338 -7.33 14.14 -16.80
C GLY A 338 -6.79 13.27 -15.67
N ASP A 339 -7.65 13.04 -14.67
CA ASP A 339 -7.40 12.10 -13.59
C ASP A 339 -7.74 10.71 -14.12
N ILE A 340 -6.74 9.83 -14.25
CA ILE A 340 -7.03 8.43 -14.57
C ILE A 340 -7.44 7.70 -13.29
N ILE A 341 -8.70 7.28 -13.25
CA ILE A 341 -9.36 6.65 -12.10
C ILE A 341 -9.71 5.18 -12.33
N GLY A 342 -9.28 4.64 -13.47
CA GLY A 342 -9.56 3.27 -13.90
C GLY A 342 -9.10 3.01 -15.35
N VAL A 343 -8.98 1.73 -15.69
CA VAL A 343 -8.85 1.23 -17.06
C VAL A 343 -9.93 0.17 -17.36
N ILE A 344 -10.38 0.04 -18.60
CA ILE A 344 -11.35 -1.00 -18.99
C ILE A 344 -10.76 -2.37 -18.68
N GLY A 345 -11.37 -3.05 -17.73
CA GLY A 345 -10.87 -4.27 -17.12
C GLY A 345 -11.71 -4.60 -15.90
N GLY A 346 -11.23 -5.49 -15.06
CA GLY A 346 -11.89 -5.81 -13.81
C GLY A 346 -12.94 -6.90 -13.96
N TYR A 347 -14.12 -6.66 -13.41
CA TYR A 347 -15.27 -7.54 -13.51
C TYR A 347 -15.44 -8.11 -14.92
N LYS A 348 -15.27 -9.43 -15.04
CA LYS A 348 -15.33 -10.16 -16.33
C LYS A 348 -14.49 -9.47 -17.42
N THR A 349 -13.26 -9.09 -17.08
CA THR A 349 -12.25 -8.49 -17.98
C THR A 349 -12.74 -7.22 -18.69
N GLY A 350 -13.52 -6.38 -17.99
CA GLY A 350 -14.08 -5.14 -18.54
C GLY A 350 -15.56 -5.22 -18.91
N GLY A 351 -16.20 -6.37 -18.73
CA GLY A 351 -17.64 -6.57 -18.91
C GLY A 351 -17.99 -7.60 -19.98
N THR A 352 -19.28 -7.93 -20.06
CA THR A 352 -19.80 -8.94 -21.00
C THR A 352 -20.52 -8.34 -22.22
N ARG A 353 -20.62 -7.01 -22.30
CA ARG A 353 -21.38 -6.29 -23.33
C ARG A 353 -20.63 -5.06 -23.82
N ASP A 354 -20.75 -4.76 -25.11
CA ASP A 354 -20.08 -3.63 -25.76
C ASP A 354 -20.60 -2.24 -25.31
N ASP A 355 -21.71 -2.19 -24.58
CA ASP A 355 -22.39 -0.95 -24.17
C ASP A 355 -22.23 -0.61 -22.68
N ILE A 356 -21.52 -1.47 -21.93
CA ILE A 356 -21.25 -1.30 -20.51
C ILE A 356 -19.83 -1.76 -20.24
N SER A 357 -18.99 -0.84 -19.80
CA SER A 357 -17.61 -1.14 -19.42
C SER A 357 -17.43 -1.08 -17.92
N TYR A 358 -16.49 -1.87 -17.43
CA TYR A 358 -16.10 -1.90 -16.04
C TYR A 358 -14.64 -1.50 -15.88
N SER A 359 -14.30 -1.05 -14.68
CA SER A 359 -12.92 -0.92 -14.22
C SER A 359 -12.82 -1.41 -12.79
N SER A 360 -11.72 -2.09 -12.46
CA SER A 360 -11.31 -2.25 -11.07
C SER A 360 -11.14 -0.89 -10.40
N GLN A 361 -11.50 -0.81 -9.12
CA GLN A 361 -11.16 0.34 -8.30
C GLN A 361 -9.64 0.56 -8.34
N PHE A 362 -9.22 1.79 -8.65
CA PHE A 362 -7.86 2.23 -8.40
C PHE A 362 -7.74 2.61 -6.92
N ASP A 363 -7.07 1.78 -6.15
CA ASP A 363 -6.73 1.98 -4.74
C ASP A 363 -5.20 1.91 -4.56
N ALA A 364 -4.73 1.56 -3.38
CA ALA A 364 -3.30 1.48 -3.16
C ALA A 364 -2.62 0.37 -3.97
N ASP A 365 -3.34 -0.64 -4.45
CA ASP A 365 -2.73 -1.69 -5.28
C ASP A 365 -2.16 -1.11 -6.58
N VAL A 366 -2.89 -0.18 -7.22
CA VAL A 366 -2.35 0.51 -8.42
C VAL A 366 -1.26 1.53 -8.05
N ARG A 367 -1.33 2.16 -6.87
CA ARG A 367 -0.24 3.04 -6.41
C ARG A 367 1.03 2.26 -6.12
N ARG A 368 0.95 1.06 -5.52
CA ARG A 368 2.08 0.16 -5.27
C ARG A 368 2.78 -0.20 -6.56
N LEU A 369 2.05 -0.65 -7.58
CA LEU A 369 2.63 -0.95 -8.91
C LEU A 369 3.23 0.30 -9.57
N TYR A 370 2.61 1.47 -9.39
CA TYR A 370 3.16 2.74 -9.87
C TYR A 370 4.47 3.09 -9.16
N THR A 371 4.53 2.96 -7.83
CA THR A 371 5.74 3.20 -7.03
C THR A 371 6.86 2.24 -7.39
N GLN A 372 6.56 0.94 -7.55
CA GLN A 372 7.52 -0.05 -8.06
C GLN A 372 8.08 0.37 -9.43
N ALA A 373 7.21 0.81 -10.35
CA ALA A 373 7.63 1.23 -11.68
C ALA A 373 8.44 2.55 -11.69
N VAL A 374 8.15 3.48 -10.79
CA VAL A 374 8.91 4.74 -10.63
C VAL A 374 10.30 4.46 -10.04
N ASN A 375 10.36 3.63 -9.00
CA ASN A 375 11.60 3.33 -8.27
C ASN A 375 12.42 2.20 -8.90
N ASP A 376 11.91 1.61 -9.99
CA ASP A 376 12.53 0.49 -10.70
C ASP A 376 12.67 -0.79 -9.85
N TYR A 377 11.79 -0.98 -8.87
CA TYR A 377 11.70 -2.21 -8.09
C TYR A 377 11.36 -3.40 -8.97
N ALA A 378 11.79 -4.59 -8.54
CA ALA A 378 11.51 -5.82 -9.26
C ALA A 378 10.00 -6.02 -9.42
N PRO A 379 9.50 -6.40 -10.62
CA PRO A 379 8.13 -6.83 -10.77
C PRO A 379 7.77 -8.00 -9.87
N ASP A 380 6.50 -8.06 -9.46
CA ASP A 380 5.99 -9.18 -8.70
C ASP A 380 6.14 -10.50 -9.48
N THR A 381 6.26 -11.60 -8.73
CA THR A 381 6.16 -12.97 -9.26
C THR A 381 4.82 -13.56 -8.81
N PRO A 382 4.29 -14.60 -9.49
CA PRO A 382 3.12 -15.30 -9.01
C PRO A 382 3.41 -15.89 -7.62
N LYS A 383 2.93 -15.23 -6.56
CA LYS A 383 3.02 -15.71 -5.18
C LYS A 383 1.60 -16.00 -4.70
N GLY A 384 1.33 -17.27 -4.40
CA GLY A 384 0.19 -17.62 -3.54
C GLY A 384 0.48 -17.15 -2.11
N ILE A 385 -0.55 -17.06 -1.28
CA ILE A 385 -0.38 -16.78 0.16
C ILE A 385 -0.01 -18.08 0.88
N ASP A 386 1.11 -18.68 0.46
CA ASP A 386 1.62 -19.95 0.97
C ASP A 386 2.65 -19.69 2.08
N GLY A 387 2.45 -20.33 3.24
CA GLY A 387 3.51 -20.54 4.23
C GLY A 387 3.23 -20.03 5.65
N MET A 388 2.12 -19.33 5.90
CA MET A 388 1.72 -18.97 7.27
C MET A 388 1.11 -20.17 8.04
N GLY A 389 0.94 -21.33 7.42
CA GLY A 389 0.32 -22.50 8.06
C GLY A 389 -1.21 -22.53 7.91
N ASP A 390 -1.92 -23.11 8.88
CA ASP A 390 -3.37 -23.31 8.81
C ASP A 390 -4.10 -22.64 9.98
N ALA A 391 -5.43 -22.55 9.89
CA ALA A 391 -6.25 -21.97 10.94
C ALA A 391 -6.10 -22.69 12.30
N LYS A 392 -5.74 -23.98 12.31
CA LYS A 392 -5.50 -24.70 13.57
C LYS A 392 -4.27 -24.15 14.29
N LEU A 393 -3.19 -23.86 13.55
CA LEU A 393 -2.03 -23.17 14.09
C LEU A 393 -2.40 -21.77 14.61
N TRP A 394 -3.07 -20.95 13.80
CA TRP A 394 -3.35 -19.54 14.14
C TRP A 394 -4.32 -19.33 15.30
N ARG A 395 -5.12 -20.33 15.67
CA ARG A 395 -5.84 -20.33 16.95
C ARG A 395 -4.93 -20.26 18.18
N HIS A 396 -3.65 -20.54 18.03
CA HIS A 396 -2.67 -20.41 19.10
C HIS A 396 -2.00 -19.04 19.13
N ALA A 397 -2.17 -18.18 18.13
CA ALA A 397 -1.74 -16.78 18.21
C ALA A 397 -2.67 -16.03 19.18
N VAL A 398 -2.11 -15.50 20.28
CA VAL A 398 -2.87 -14.88 21.37
C VAL A 398 -2.63 -13.39 21.51
N ALA A 399 -1.55 -12.86 20.93
CA ALA A 399 -1.30 -11.43 20.77
C ALA A 399 -0.37 -11.19 19.57
N ALA A 400 -0.44 -10.00 18.99
CA ALA A 400 0.47 -9.57 17.95
C ALA A 400 0.69 -8.06 18.03
N THR A 401 1.84 -7.60 17.52
CA THR A 401 2.14 -6.19 17.29
C THR A 401 2.89 -6.07 15.98
N SER A 402 2.72 -4.93 15.31
CA SER A 402 3.48 -4.57 14.12
C SER A 402 4.69 -3.72 14.50
N GLY A 403 5.63 -3.57 13.57
CA GLY A 403 6.73 -2.63 13.69
C GLY A 403 7.85 -2.89 12.68
N THR A 404 8.75 -1.93 12.49
CA THR A 404 9.93 -2.10 11.62
C THR A 404 11.02 -2.87 12.41
N PHE A 405 10.97 -4.20 12.42
CA PHE A 405 11.85 -5.06 13.23
C PHE A 405 13.00 -5.66 12.41
N HIS A 406 12.70 -6.40 11.35
CA HIS A 406 13.68 -7.04 10.51
C HIS A 406 14.58 -5.99 9.83
N THR A 407 15.87 -6.27 9.70
CA THR A 407 16.83 -5.28 9.21
C THR A 407 16.55 -4.79 7.79
N ASP A 408 15.89 -5.59 6.95
CA ASP A 408 15.41 -5.16 5.64
C ASP A 408 14.21 -4.21 5.76
N SER A 409 13.27 -4.50 6.65
CA SER A 409 12.07 -3.68 6.83
C SER A 409 12.40 -2.31 7.43
N GLN A 410 13.41 -2.26 8.32
CA GLN A 410 13.99 -1.00 8.80
C GLN A 410 14.55 -0.10 7.67
N LYS A 411 14.94 -0.66 6.51
CA LYS A 411 15.48 0.13 5.39
C LYS A 411 14.39 0.78 4.55
N PHE A 412 13.25 0.11 4.40
CA PHE A 412 12.16 0.56 3.53
C PHE A 412 11.00 1.19 4.32
N GLY A 413 10.96 1.00 5.64
CA GLY A 413 9.92 1.58 6.50
C GLY A 413 8.65 0.73 6.57
N ASP A 414 8.67 -0.50 6.08
CA ASP A 414 7.56 -1.45 6.11
C ASP A 414 7.45 -2.16 7.46
N SER A 415 6.22 -2.50 7.84
CA SER A 415 5.94 -3.19 9.10
C SER A 415 6.05 -4.69 8.96
N ASP A 416 6.73 -5.27 9.93
CA ASP A 416 6.73 -6.70 10.22
C ASP A 416 5.63 -7.04 11.23
N LEU A 417 5.39 -8.32 11.44
CA LEU A 417 4.47 -8.82 12.46
C LEU A 417 5.22 -9.66 13.50
N LEU A 418 5.14 -9.27 14.76
CA LEU A 418 5.59 -10.06 15.89
C LEU A 418 4.38 -10.72 16.55
N VAL A 419 4.37 -12.05 16.60
CA VAL A 419 3.28 -12.86 17.14
C VAL A 419 3.71 -13.56 18.42
N LYS A 420 2.87 -13.49 19.45
CA LYS A 420 2.98 -14.27 20.68
C LYS A 420 2.01 -15.44 20.64
N TRP A 421 2.53 -16.64 20.83
CA TRP A 421 1.76 -17.89 20.82
C TRP A 421 1.32 -18.31 22.23
N SER A 422 0.32 -19.19 22.28
CA SER A 422 -0.30 -19.65 23.53
C SER A 422 0.64 -20.46 24.43
N ASP A 423 1.69 -21.04 23.86
CA ASP A 423 2.75 -21.77 24.57
C ASP A 423 3.95 -20.88 24.95
N GLY A 424 3.86 -19.58 24.67
CA GLY A 424 4.86 -18.58 25.01
C GLY A 424 5.97 -18.42 23.97
N GLU A 425 5.90 -19.13 22.84
CA GLU A 425 6.73 -18.80 21.70
C GLU A 425 6.46 -17.36 21.24
N VAL A 426 7.51 -16.69 20.76
CA VAL A 426 7.43 -15.39 20.11
C VAL A 426 8.13 -15.48 18.76
N THR A 427 7.39 -15.16 17.69
CA THR A 427 7.84 -15.30 16.29
C THR A 427 7.73 -13.97 15.58
N LEU A 428 8.77 -13.63 14.81
CA LEU A 428 8.84 -12.47 13.93
C LEU A 428 8.60 -12.91 12.49
N TYR A 429 7.67 -12.25 11.82
CA TYR A 429 7.33 -12.41 10.40
C TYR A 429 7.69 -11.13 9.66
N PRO A 430 8.75 -11.13 8.82
CA PRO A 430 9.06 -9.95 8.02
C PRO A 430 7.94 -9.62 7.04
N GLY A 431 7.58 -8.34 6.90
CA GLY A 431 6.59 -7.87 5.93
C GLY A 431 7.05 -8.10 4.49
N ASP A 432 6.13 -8.41 3.57
CA ASP A 432 6.45 -8.59 2.15
C ASP A 432 6.05 -7.41 1.25
N GLN A 433 5.55 -6.32 1.86
CA GLN A 433 5.06 -5.11 1.19
C GLN A 433 3.90 -5.34 0.22
N ASN A 434 3.28 -6.51 0.26
CA ASN A 434 2.17 -6.90 -0.59
C ASN A 434 1.00 -7.42 0.25
N GLN A 435 0.83 -6.82 1.44
CA GLN A 435 -0.23 -7.18 2.38
C GLN A 435 -0.08 -8.62 2.88
N GLY A 436 1.16 -9.08 3.01
CA GLY A 436 1.54 -10.41 3.46
C GLY A 436 2.87 -10.40 4.21
N PHE A 437 3.42 -11.59 4.43
CA PHE A 437 4.65 -11.79 5.20
C PHE A 437 5.54 -12.84 4.55
N TYR A 438 6.85 -12.66 4.69
CA TYR A 438 7.82 -13.70 4.37
C TYR A 438 7.70 -14.85 5.36
N THR A 439 7.48 -16.05 4.83
CA THR A 439 7.33 -17.28 5.59
C THR A 439 8.34 -18.34 5.16
N GLY A 440 8.94 -19.01 6.14
CA GLY A 440 10.06 -19.92 5.92
C GLY A 440 11.35 -19.21 5.50
N CYS A 441 12.47 -19.94 5.51
CA CYS A 441 13.78 -19.38 5.11
C CYS A 441 14.11 -19.79 3.68
N LYS A 442 13.98 -18.86 2.73
CA LYS A 442 14.50 -19.04 1.36
C LYS A 442 15.81 -18.26 1.19
N PRO A 443 16.79 -18.80 0.44
CA PRO A 443 18.03 -18.07 0.19
C PRO A 443 17.76 -16.72 -0.50
N GLY A 444 18.21 -15.63 0.12
CA GLY A 444 18.08 -14.28 -0.42
C GLY A 444 16.72 -13.61 -0.18
N GLU A 445 15.81 -14.21 0.59
CA GLU A 445 14.60 -13.56 1.10
C GLU A 445 14.70 -13.37 2.63
N PRO A 446 14.07 -12.33 3.22
CA PRO A 446 13.83 -12.25 4.65
C PRO A 446 13.19 -13.54 5.18
N CYS A 447 13.45 -13.89 6.45
CA CYS A 447 12.95 -15.14 7.03
C CYS A 447 12.10 -14.90 8.29
N GLU A 448 11.06 -15.70 8.44
CA GLU A 448 10.37 -15.92 9.71
C GLU A 448 11.35 -16.44 10.79
N VAL A 449 11.40 -15.77 11.96
CA VAL A 449 12.34 -16.13 13.02
C VAL A 449 11.66 -16.28 14.38
N GLN A 450 11.99 -17.36 15.09
CA GLN A 450 11.66 -17.53 16.50
C GLN A 450 12.59 -16.67 17.38
N LEU A 451 12.01 -15.65 18.02
CA LEU A 451 12.70 -14.76 18.96
C LEU A 451 12.74 -15.34 20.38
N ALA A 452 11.71 -16.08 20.78
CA ALA A 452 11.69 -16.92 21.98
C ALA A 452 11.02 -18.26 21.69
N LYS A 453 11.65 -19.36 22.12
CA LYS A 453 11.05 -20.71 22.07
C LYS A 453 9.88 -20.85 23.07
N PRO A 454 9.00 -21.87 22.95
CA PRO A 454 7.94 -22.12 23.92
C PRO A 454 8.42 -22.09 25.38
N ASN A 455 7.74 -21.33 26.23
CA ASN A 455 8.16 -21.09 27.60
C ASN A 455 7.03 -20.54 28.52
N ASP A 456 7.23 -20.69 29.83
CA ASP A 456 6.28 -20.24 30.84
C ASP A 456 6.29 -18.73 31.07
N LEU A 457 7.42 -18.04 30.86
CA LEU A 457 7.54 -16.61 31.09
C LEU A 457 6.51 -15.84 30.22
N TRP A 458 6.50 -16.12 28.93
CA TRP A 458 5.61 -15.48 27.97
C TRP A 458 4.19 -16.05 28.01
N SER A 459 4.03 -17.38 28.09
CA SER A 459 2.68 -17.97 28.07
C SER A 459 1.83 -17.55 29.26
N LYS A 460 2.43 -17.42 30.46
CA LYS A 460 1.70 -17.16 31.70
C LYS A 460 1.74 -15.71 32.16
N TYR A 461 2.83 -14.98 31.88
CA TYR A 461 3.06 -13.68 32.53
C TYR A 461 3.10 -12.48 31.59
N ALA A 462 3.40 -12.64 30.29
CA ALA A 462 3.30 -11.53 29.33
C ALA A 462 1.82 -11.27 28.99
N ASP A 463 1.31 -10.10 29.40
CA ASP A 463 -0.12 -9.76 29.37
C ASP A 463 -0.47 -8.94 28.12
N VAL A 464 0.22 -7.82 27.90
CA VAL A 464 0.06 -6.95 26.72
C VAL A 464 1.42 -6.75 26.07
N ILE A 465 1.45 -6.83 24.74
CA ILE A 465 2.62 -6.48 23.92
C ILE A 465 2.23 -5.36 22.96
N THR A 466 3.15 -4.44 22.71
CA THR A 466 3.05 -3.41 21.68
C THR A 466 4.45 -2.95 21.31
N ALA A 467 4.62 -2.22 20.22
CA ALA A 467 5.94 -1.84 19.72
C ALA A 467 5.95 -0.44 19.13
N GLY A 468 7.14 0.15 19.16
CA GLY A 468 7.41 1.51 18.74
C GLY A 468 8.89 1.82 18.97
N ASP A 469 9.36 2.99 18.55
CA ASP A 469 10.76 3.40 18.74
C ASP A 469 10.91 4.25 20.02
N TYR A 470 10.84 3.61 21.19
CA TYR A 470 10.92 4.26 22.50
C TYR A 470 12.35 4.72 22.84
N THR A 471 13.37 4.13 22.21
CA THR A 471 14.78 4.42 22.50
C THR A 471 15.45 5.31 21.46
N GLY A 472 14.72 5.71 20.42
CA GLY A 472 15.11 6.69 19.41
C GLY A 472 16.20 6.21 18.46
N SER A 473 16.25 4.91 18.17
CA SER A 473 17.30 4.28 17.36
C SER A 473 16.94 4.12 15.88
N ASN A 474 15.71 4.47 15.49
CA ASN A 474 15.06 4.12 14.22
C ASN A 474 14.79 2.62 14.05
N ALA A 475 14.92 1.80 15.11
CA ALA A 475 14.52 0.41 15.13
C ALA A 475 13.42 0.23 16.17
N TYR A 476 12.40 -0.56 15.86
CA TYR A 476 11.30 -0.74 16.81
C TYR A 476 11.76 -1.58 18.01
N ASP A 477 11.39 -1.09 19.18
CA ASP A 477 11.52 -1.75 20.45
C ASP A 477 10.21 -2.50 20.77
N LEU A 478 10.30 -3.57 21.58
CA LEU A 478 9.13 -4.29 22.07
C LEU A 478 8.82 -3.89 23.51
N LEU A 479 7.65 -3.30 23.75
CA LEU A 479 7.13 -3.03 25.10
C LEU A 479 6.24 -4.18 25.55
N VAL A 480 6.56 -4.74 26.72
CA VAL A 480 5.80 -5.81 27.36
C VAL A 480 5.30 -5.34 28.71
N LYS A 481 3.99 -5.41 28.91
CA LYS A 481 3.38 -5.28 30.24
C LYS A 481 3.12 -6.68 30.80
N TRP A 482 3.65 -6.96 31.98
CA TRP A 482 3.53 -8.24 32.67
C TRP A 482 2.33 -8.26 33.63
N VAL A 483 1.81 -9.45 33.93
CA VAL A 483 0.60 -9.62 34.76
C VAL A 483 0.69 -9.03 36.17
N ASP A 484 1.90 -8.91 36.72
CA ASP A 484 2.17 -8.34 38.03
C ASP A 484 2.26 -6.80 38.00
N GLY A 485 2.26 -6.19 36.82
CA GLY A 485 2.38 -4.75 36.60
C GLY A 485 3.80 -4.25 36.33
N GLU A 486 4.79 -5.13 36.18
CA GLU A 486 6.06 -4.73 35.58
C GLU A 486 5.82 -4.30 34.11
N VAL A 487 6.57 -3.31 33.64
CA VAL A 487 6.60 -2.92 32.21
C VAL A 487 8.05 -2.84 31.77
N THR A 488 8.35 -3.53 30.68
CA THR A 488 9.70 -3.72 30.17
C THR A 488 9.74 -3.35 28.69
N ILE A 489 10.76 -2.60 28.28
CA ILE A 489 11.13 -2.38 26.89
C ILE A 489 12.29 -3.32 26.56
N TYR A 490 12.18 -4.06 25.46
CA TYR A 490 13.29 -4.75 24.83
C TYR A 490 13.73 -3.95 23.62
N LYS A 491 14.91 -3.36 23.72
CA LYS A 491 15.44 -2.39 22.77
C LYS A 491 15.91 -3.05 21.47
N ASP A 492 15.70 -2.35 20.34
CA ASP A 492 16.20 -2.63 18.98
C ASP A 492 15.95 -4.09 18.55
N ILE A 493 14.68 -4.49 18.45
CA ILE A 493 14.33 -5.87 18.07
C ILE A 493 14.62 -6.09 16.59
N ASP A 494 15.28 -7.22 16.29
CA ASP A 494 15.61 -7.68 14.95
C ASP A 494 15.54 -9.22 14.83
N GLU A 495 15.84 -9.77 13.65
CA GLU A 495 15.90 -11.20 13.39
C GLU A 495 16.98 -11.96 14.17
N HIS A 496 17.90 -11.25 14.83
CA HIS A 496 18.97 -11.84 15.63
C HIS A 496 18.64 -11.86 17.12
N THR A 497 17.65 -11.08 17.53
CA THR A 497 17.24 -10.93 18.91
C THR A 497 16.83 -12.26 19.55
N LYS A 498 17.14 -12.40 20.84
CA LYS A 498 16.80 -13.55 21.67
C LYS A 498 16.11 -13.04 22.94
N LEU A 499 14.79 -13.13 22.93
CA LEU A 499 13.96 -12.72 24.07
C LEU A 499 14.12 -13.72 25.22
N PRO A 500 14.01 -13.26 26.49
CA PRO A 500 14.20 -14.14 27.63
C PRO A 500 13.08 -15.17 27.71
N THR A 501 13.40 -16.37 28.18
CA THR A 501 12.46 -17.50 28.31
C THR A 501 12.21 -17.88 29.76
N SER A 502 12.85 -17.20 30.71
CA SER A 502 12.71 -17.38 32.14
C SER A 502 13.02 -16.07 32.87
N SER A 503 12.46 -15.87 34.06
CA SER A 503 12.54 -14.61 34.81
C SER A 503 13.93 -14.25 35.35
N ASP A 504 14.88 -15.19 35.29
CA ASP A 504 16.29 -15.02 35.65
C ASP A 504 17.18 -14.64 34.44
N GLN A 505 16.63 -14.66 33.23
CA GLN A 505 17.31 -14.21 32.02
C GLN A 505 17.07 -12.72 31.81
N HIS A 506 18.15 -11.93 31.89
CA HIS A 506 18.10 -10.48 31.67
C HIS A 506 19.05 -10.09 30.53
N PRO A 507 18.58 -10.05 29.27
CA PRO A 507 19.42 -9.67 28.14
C PRO A 507 19.81 -8.18 28.23
N ALA A 508 20.91 -7.82 27.57
CA ALA A 508 21.47 -6.47 27.66
C ALA A 508 20.55 -5.36 27.10
N ASN A 509 19.60 -5.72 26.25
CA ASN A 509 18.60 -4.81 25.70
C ASN A 509 17.31 -4.72 26.54
N GLU A 510 17.25 -5.36 27.71
CA GLU A 510 16.12 -5.25 28.64
C GLU A 510 16.18 -3.93 29.45
N ILE A 511 15.09 -3.15 29.41
CA ILE A 511 14.93 -1.90 30.15
C ILE A 511 13.61 -1.93 30.91
N LYS A 512 13.66 -1.96 32.23
CA LYS A 512 12.45 -1.91 33.08
C LYS A 512 12.03 -0.47 33.31
N ILE A 513 10.80 -0.13 32.93
CA ILE A 513 10.25 1.22 33.06
C ILE A 513 9.11 1.32 34.08
N ALA A 514 8.56 0.19 34.52
CA ALA A 514 7.70 0.09 35.70
C ALA A 514 8.04 -1.16 36.51
N ALA A 515 8.02 -1.09 37.83
CA ALA A 515 8.27 -2.25 38.69
C ALA A 515 7.04 -3.15 38.87
N ALA A 516 7.27 -4.43 39.20
CA ALA A 516 6.21 -5.33 39.65
C ALA A 516 5.36 -4.72 40.79
N GLY A 517 4.06 -4.95 40.75
CA GLY A 517 3.08 -4.43 41.71
C GLY A 517 2.57 -3.01 41.40
N SER A 518 3.11 -2.34 40.37
CA SER A 518 2.71 -0.98 39.98
C SER A 518 1.25 -0.88 39.53
N VAL A 519 0.79 0.35 39.26
CA VAL A 519 -0.56 0.61 38.74
C VAL A 519 -0.81 -0.09 37.40
N TRP A 520 0.24 -0.38 36.61
CA TRP A 520 0.15 -1.01 35.29
C TRP A 520 -0.49 -2.40 35.31
N LYS A 521 -0.54 -3.10 36.45
CA LYS A 521 -1.33 -4.34 36.57
C LYS A 521 -2.82 -4.16 36.22
N HIS A 522 -3.30 -2.92 36.29
CA HIS A 522 -4.65 -2.46 35.95
C HIS A 522 -4.78 -1.90 34.52
N ALA A 523 -3.70 -1.80 33.74
CA ALA A 523 -3.77 -1.54 32.31
C ALA A 523 -4.33 -2.78 31.62
N LYS A 524 -5.36 -2.58 30.77
CA LYS A 524 -6.09 -3.64 30.05
C LYS A 524 -5.83 -3.62 28.54
N GLY A 525 -5.60 -2.45 27.96
CA GLY A 525 -5.15 -2.31 26.57
C GLY A 525 -4.11 -1.20 26.48
N ILE A 526 -3.13 -1.37 25.61
CA ILE A 526 -2.08 -0.39 25.32
C ILE A 526 -1.96 -0.31 23.80
N ALA A 527 -2.10 0.89 23.25
CA ALA A 527 -1.86 1.19 21.85
C ALA A 527 -0.68 2.15 21.77
N THR A 528 0.33 1.80 20.98
CA THR A 528 1.46 2.69 20.67
C THR A 528 1.16 3.53 19.46
N GLY A 529 1.70 4.75 19.42
CA GLY A 529 1.55 5.63 18.26
C GLY A 529 2.27 6.96 18.42
N LYS A 530 2.08 7.83 17.42
CA LYS A 530 2.57 9.22 17.40
C LYS A 530 1.47 10.15 17.93
N PHE A 531 1.13 10.03 19.22
CA PHE A 531 0.05 10.80 19.87
C PHE A 531 0.51 12.15 20.48
N GLY A 532 1.77 12.50 20.34
CA GLY A 532 2.40 13.74 20.79
C GLY A 532 2.89 14.64 19.66
N GLY A 533 2.79 14.20 18.40
CA GLY A 533 3.33 14.91 17.23
C GLY A 533 4.87 14.85 17.13
N ASN A 534 5.47 13.86 17.78
CA ASN A 534 6.88 13.49 17.71
C ASN A 534 7.20 12.71 16.43
N LYS A 535 8.51 12.58 16.16
CA LYS A 535 9.03 11.87 15.00
C LYS A 535 8.74 10.36 15.06
N TRP A 536 8.76 9.80 16.27
CA TRP A 536 8.72 8.38 16.53
C TRP A 536 7.39 7.97 17.14
N PRO A 537 6.88 6.76 16.84
CA PRO A 537 5.75 6.20 17.57
C PRO A 537 6.23 5.73 18.95
N ASP A 538 6.46 6.68 19.86
CA ASP A 538 6.95 6.44 21.23
C ASP A 538 5.93 6.88 22.30
N ASP A 539 4.68 7.17 21.90
CA ASP A 539 3.59 7.51 22.79
C ASP A 539 2.67 6.32 23.02
N LEU A 540 1.93 6.34 24.13
CA LEU A 540 0.96 5.30 24.48
C LEU A 540 -0.43 5.88 24.74
N VAL A 541 -1.47 5.21 24.24
CA VAL A 541 -2.82 5.31 24.79
C VAL A 541 -3.11 4.04 25.59
N VAL A 542 -3.50 4.23 26.85
CA VAL A 542 -3.76 3.14 27.80
C VAL A 542 -5.22 3.15 28.21
N ARG A 543 -5.87 2.00 28.04
CA ARG A 543 -7.20 1.73 28.60
C ARG A 543 -7.04 0.97 29.90
N TRP A 544 -7.61 1.50 30.98
CA TRP A 544 -7.60 0.90 32.31
C TRP A 544 -8.82 -0.01 32.53
N VAL A 545 -8.73 -0.91 33.53
CA VAL A 545 -9.80 -1.87 33.86
C VAL A 545 -11.14 -1.23 34.27
N ASP A 546 -11.15 0.03 34.70
CA ASP A 546 -12.36 0.81 35.03
C ASP A 546 -12.83 1.70 33.87
N GLY A 547 -12.25 1.53 32.69
CA GLY A 547 -12.60 2.24 31.46
C GLY A 547 -12.07 3.66 31.38
N GLU A 548 -11.25 4.09 32.33
CA GLU A 548 -10.42 5.28 32.14
C GLU A 548 -9.50 5.10 30.93
N VAL A 549 -9.24 6.19 30.19
CA VAL A 549 -8.29 6.21 29.07
C VAL A 549 -7.29 7.34 29.30
N THR A 550 -6.01 7.00 29.33
CA THR A 550 -4.91 7.97 29.47
C THR A 550 -3.97 7.92 28.28
N LYS A 551 -3.32 9.04 27.99
CA LYS A 551 -2.26 9.19 27.00
C LYS A 551 -0.95 9.48 27.72
N TYR A 552 0.11 8.79 27.36
CA TYR A 552 1.48 9.06 27.78
C TYR A 552 2.30 9.48 26.57
N VAL A 553 3.08 10.56 26.68
CA VAL A 553 3.91 11.04 25.57
C VAL A 553 5.40 11.02 25.85
N ASN A 554 6.19 10.73 24.81
CA ASN A 554 7.65 10.56 24.82
C ASN A 554 8.11 9.41 25.75
N VAL A 555 7.45 8.25 25.70
CA VAL A 555 7.85 7.10 26.53
C VAL A 555 9.23 6.62 26.10
N ASP A 556 10.16 6.48 27.05
CA ASP A 556 11.52 6.04 26.78
C ASP A 556 12.04 5.13 27.91
N GLY A 557 13.33 4.77 27.84
CA GLY A 557 13.98 3.95 28.87
C GLY A 557 14.03 4.57 30.28
N GLY A 558 13.71 5.86 30.41
CA GLY A 558 13.55 6.60 31.67
C GLY A 558 12.13 6.58 32.24
N GLY A 559 11.12 6.15 31.48
CA GLY A 559 9.74 6.00 31.96
C GLY A 559 8.68 6.55 31.01
N PHE A 560 7.48 6.80 31.55
CA PHE A 560 6.29 7.21 30.78
C PHE A 560 6.10 8.74 30.65
N HIS A 561 6.90 9.52 31.37
CA HIS A 561 6.92 10.99 31.36
C HIS A 561 5.56 11.66 31.56
N ALA A 562 4.97 12.25 30.51
CA ALA A 562 3.81 13.12 30.63
C ALA A 562 2.50 12.36 30.40
N GLU A 563 1.65 12.33 31.43
CA GLU A 563 0.32 11.72 31.40
C GLU A 563 -0.78 12.75 31.14
N THR A 564 -1.73 12.41 30.27
CA THR A 564 -2.97 13.16 30.04
C THR A 564 -4.17 12.22 30.12
N GLN A 565 -5.15 12.52 30.97
CA GLN A 565 -6.41 11.78 30.99
C GLN A 565 -7.27 12.20 29.78
N LEU A 566 -7.52 11.27 28.86
CA LEU A 566 -8.40 11.48 27.71
C LEU A 566 -9.86 11.22 28.07
N LEU A 567 -10.10 10.27 28.98
CA LEU A 567 -11.42 9.89 29.45
C LEU A 567 -11.35 9.44 30.91
N ALA A 568 -12.12 10.08 31.79
CA ALA A 568 -12.30 9.59 33.16
C ALA A 568 -13.02 8.23 33.16
N LYS A 569 -12.97 7.50 34.29
CA LYS A 569 -13.63 6.19 34.48
C LYS A 569 -14.98 6.11 33.78
N ASN A 570 -15.13 5.16 32.87
CA ASN A 570 -16.26 5.10 31.96
C ASN A 570 -16.75 3.66 31.78
N LYS A 571 -18.04 3.43 32.08
CA LYS A 571 -18.63 2.08 32.06
C LYS A 571 -18.66 1.46 30.67
N LEU A 572 -18.93 2.25 29.63
CA LEU A 572 -18.95 1.77 28.24
C LEU A 572 -17.56 1.24 27.86
N TRP A 573 -16.52 2.02 28.14
CA TRP A 573 -15.14 1.60 27.89
C TRP A 573 -14.70 0.44 28.80
N ALA A 574 -15.12 0.40 30.06
CA ALA A 574 -14.78 -0.69 30.97
C ALA A 574 -15.37 -2.04 30.51
N GLU A 575 -16.62 -2.03 30.04
CA GLU A 575 -17.38 -3.26 29.76
C GLU A 575 -17.31 -3.68 28.29
N HIS A 576 -17.16 -2.72 27.36
CA HIS A 576 -17.40 -2.98 25.94
C HIS A 576 -16.23 -2.67 25.00
N ALA A 577 -15.28 -1.80 25.35
CA ALA A 577 -14.05 -1.69 24.54
C ALA A 577 -13.27 -3.01 24.67
N ASP A 578 -12.91 -3.63 23.56
CA ASP A 578 -12.32 -4.98 23.58
C ASP A 578 -10.85 -4.93 23.18
N LEU A 579 -10.56 -4.49 21.95
CA LEU A 579 -9.21 -4.36 21.40
C LEU A 579 -8.94 -2.92 21.01
N ILE A 580 -7.70 -2.46 21.22
CA ILE A 580 -7.22 -1.15 20.77
C ILE A 580 -5.87 -1.27 20.06
N THR A 581 -5.64 -0.45 19.05
CA THR A 581 -4.35 -0.31 18.35
C THR A 581 -4.23 1.11 17.78
N GLY A 582 -3.01 1.60 17.59
CA GLY A 582 -2.73 2.92 17.04
C GLY A 582 -2.20 2.81 15.62
N GLY A 583 -2.60 3.72 14.75
CA GLY A 583 -2.19 3.79 13.34
C GLY A 583 -2.59 5.14 12.74
N ASP A 584 -2.36 5.33 11.45
CA ASP A 584 -2.78 6.53 10.71
C ASP A 584 -3.91 6.13 9.77
N PHE A 585 -5.17 6.35 10.13
CA PHE A 585 -6.32 5.89 9.33
C PHE A 585 -7.03 7.04 8.62
N ASP A 586 -6.67 8.29 8.83
CA ASP A 586 -7.30 9.40 8.15
C ASP A 586 -6.57 9.84 6.87
N GLY A 587 -5.38 9.26 6.62
CA GLY A 587 -4.60 9.40 5.40
C GLY A 587 -3.97 10.79 5.24
N SER A 588 -3.81 11.54 6.34
CA SER A 588 -3.20 12.86 6.31
C SER A 588 -1.68 12.78 6.14
N THR A 589 -1.21 12.99 4.91
CA THR A 589 0.24 13.15 4.62
C THR A 589 0.90 14.38 5.27
N THR A 590 0.14 15.21 5.99
CA THR A 590 0.62 16.52 6.49
C THR A 590 0.86 16.56 8.00
N ASP A 591 0.31 15.63 8.76
CA ASP A 591 0.57 15.48 10.18
C ASP A 591 0.63 14.00 10.57
N ALA A 592 1.76 13.59 11.14
CA ALA A 592 1.98 12.22 11.61
C ALA A 592 1.19 11.91 12.90
N ASN A 593 -0.01 12.46 13.07
CA ASN A 593 -0.83 12.28 14.25
C ASN A 593 -1.53 10.94 14.16
N TYR A 594 -1.23 10.02 15.07
CA TYR A 594 -1.92 8.74 15.07
C TYR A 594 -3.34 8.84 15.61
N ASP A 595 -4.15 7.98 15.04
CA ASP A 595 -5.51 7.65 15.41
C ASP A 595 -5.53 6.46 16.38
N LEU A 596 -6.66 6.30 17.06
CA LEU A 596 -6.92 5.12 17.88
C LEU A 596 -8.05 4.30 17.27
N PHE A 597 -7.72 3.09 16.80
CA PHE A 597 -8.72 2.10 16.44
C PHE A 597 -9.22 1.35 17.68
N VAL A 598 -10.53 1.22 17.80
CA VAL A 598 -11.22 0.49 18.87
C VAL A 598 -12.20 -0.50 18.26
N LYS A 599 -12.02 -1.78 18.59
CA LYS A 599 -13.03 -2.82 18.36
C LYS A 599 -13.83 -3.03 19.64
N TRP A 600 -15.15 -2.94 19.52
CA TRP A 600 -16.09 -3.10 20.62
C TRP A 600 -16.60 -4.55 20.73
N SER A 601 -17.13 -4.89 21.90
CA SER A 601 -17.61 -6.24 22.24
C SER A 601 -18.77 -6.74 21.38
N ASP A 602 -19.55 -5.83 20.78
CA ASP A 602 -20.63 -6.13 19.82
C ASP A 602 -20.16 -6.14 18.36
N GLY A 603 -18.84 -5.99 18.14
CA GLY A 603 -18.20 -5.97 16.84
C GLY A 603 -18.30 -4.63 16.12
N GLU A 604 -18.81 -3.57 16.76
CA GLU A 604 -18.63 -2.21 16.26
C GLU A 604 -17.13 -1.88 16.17
N LEU A 605 -16.76 -1.11 15.15
CA LEU A 605 -15.42 -0.58 14.95
C LEU A 605 -15.49 0.94 14.93
N THR A 606 -14.61 1.57 15.70
CA THR A 606 -14.51 3.03 15.81
C THR A 606 -13.06 3.44 15.65
N VAL A 607 -12.81 4.48 14.87
CA VAL A 607 -11.53 5.19 14.82
C VAL A 607 -11.71 6.54 15.50
N TYR A 608 -10.83 6.87 16.44
CA TYR A 608 -10.71 8.22 16.99
C TYR A 608 -9.56 8.93 16.31
N GLN A 609 -9.89 9.90 15.47
CA GLN A 609 -8.95 10.64 14.64
C GLN A 609 -8.11 11.63 15.45
N ASP A 610 -6.83 11.78 15.08
CA ASP A 610 -5.88 12.75 15.60
C ASP A 610 -5.84 12.79 17.13
N VAL A 611 -5.69 11.64 17.80
CA VAL A 611 -5.83 11.57 19.28
C VAL A 611 -4.88 12.53 19.99
N GLY A 612 -3.74 12.84 19.36
CA GLY A 612 -2.79 13.83 19.86
C GLY A 612 -3.39 15.21 20.08
N THR A 613 -4.22 15.69 19.15
CA THR A 613 -4.78 17.05 19.15
C THR A 613 -6.26 17.09 19.56
N ARG A 614 -7.02 16.02 19.27
CA ARG A 614 -8.48 15.96 19.46
C ARG A 614 -8.90 15.08 20.65
N GLY A 615 -7.98 14.37 21.28
CA GLY A 615 -8.31 13.35 22.27
C GLY A 615 -9.27 12.33 21.67
N LEU A 616 -10.35 11.99 22.39
CA LEU A 616 -11.38 11.08 21.87
C LEU A 616 -12.54 11.81 21.18
N GLY A 617 -12.35 13.07 20.76
CA GLY A 617 -13.39 13.87 20.09
C GLY A 617 -13.51 13.61 18.58
N GLY A 618 -12.50 13.01 17.95
CA GLY A 618 -12.47 12.69 16.52
C GLY A 618 -13.16 11.38 16.14
N GLU A 619 -14.34 11.09 16.69
CA GLU A 619 -14.97 9.78 16.54
C GLU A 619 -15.54 9.54 15.14
N SER A 620 -15.07 8.49 14.48
CA SER A 620 -15.57 7.96 13.21
C SER A 620 -15.98 6.50 13.38
N LYS A 621 -17.25 6.21 13.12
CA LYS A 621 -17.79 4.84 13.19
C LYS A 621 -17.52 4.10 11.89
N LEU A 622 -16.38 3.43 11.84
CA LEU A 622 -15.90 2.62 10.73
C LEU A 622 -16.90 1.51 10.35
N LYS A 623 -17.46 0.84 11.36
CA LYS A 623 -18.47 -0.20 11.16
C LYS A 623 -19.40 -0.26 12.35
N ALA A 624 -20.70 -0.17 12.13
CA ALA A 624 -21.69 -0.42 13.19
C ALA A 624 -21.59 -1.87 13.72
N ALA A 625 -22.24 -2.14 14.86
CA ALA A 625 -22.31 -3.47 15.48
C ALA A 625 -22.44 -4.59 14.44
N ASN A 626 -21.49 -5.54 14.50
CA ASN A 626 -21.29 -6.52 13.44
C ASN A 626 -20.96 -7.89 14.02
N SER A 627 -21.78 -8.89 13.68
CA SER A 627 -21.61 -10.24 14.21
C SER A 627 -20.27 -10.86 13.85
N THR A 628 -19.74 -10.63 12.64
CA THR A 628 -18.44 -11.16 12.22
C THR A 628 -17.33 -10.59 13.09
N TRP A 629 -17.30 -9.28 13.30
CA TRP A 629 -16.27 -8.63 14.10
C TRP A 629 -16.30 -9.01 15.59
N THR A 630 -17.41 -9.56 16.12
CA THR A 630 -17.38 -10.21 17.45
C THR A 630 -16.42 -11.41 17.53
N HIS A 631 -16.02 -11.96 16.38
CA HIS A 631 -15.08 -13.07 16.26
C HIS A 631 -13.63 -12.63 16.08
N ALA A 632 -13.33 -11.35 15.89
CA ALA A 632 -11.95 -10.86 15.90
C ALA A 632 -11.33 -11.07 17.30
N ARG A 633 -10.10 -11.59 17.34
CA ARG A 633 -9.37 -11.92 18.58
C ARG A 633 -8.12 -11.08 18.73
N VAL A 634 -7.28 -11.02 17.70
CA VAL A 634 -6.07 -10.18 17.71
C VAL A 634 -6.22 -9.16 16.59
N VAL A 635 -5.90 -7.90 16.89
CA VAL A 635 -5.82 -6.81 15.91
C VAL A 635 -4.52 -6.07 16.12
N ALA A 636 -3.80 -5.77 15.04
CA ALA A 636 -2.63 -4.90 15.04
C ALA A 636 -2.66 -4.03 13.79
N ALA A 637 -2.49 -2.71 13.95
CA ALA A 637 -2.35 -1.78 12.84
C ALA A 637 -0.89 -1.70 12.39
N GLY A 638 -0.61 -1.56 11.10
CA GLY A 638 0.76 -1.42 10.59
C GLY A 638 0.79 -1.01 9.12
N GLU A 639 1.99 -0.88 8.58
CA GLU A 639 2.27 -0.66 7.15
C GLU A 639 2.61 -2.05 6.54
N PHE A 640 1.65 -2.76 5.98
CA PHE A 640 1.87 -4.06 5.33
C PHE A 640 1.84 -3.96 3.79
N GLY A 641 1.45 -2.82 3.23
CA GLY A 641 1.14 -2.63 1.81
C GLY A 641 2.07 -1.75 0.97
N ALA A 642 3.15 -1.18 1.52
CA ALA A 642 4.02 -0.21 0.84
C ALA A 642 3.29 1.04 0.28
N ASN A 643 2.37 1.61 1.08
CA ASN A 643 1.71 2.89 0.84
C ASN A 643 2.26 4.04 1.72
N ASP A 644 3.26 3.77 2.57
CA ASP A 644 3.88 4.70 3.52
C ASP A 644 2.97 5.14 4.70
N TRP A 645 1.84 4.46 4.92
CA TRP A 645 0.90 4.74 6.01
C TRP A 645 0.68 3.51 6.90
N GLU A 646 0.68 3.68 8.22
CA GLU A 646 0.32 2.61 9.16
C GLU A 646 -1.21 2.41 9.26
N ASP A 647 -1.84 2.14 8.12
CA ASP A 647 -3.29 2.12 7.91
C ASP A 647 -3.85 0.71 7.61
N ASP A 648 -3.00 -0.31 7.59
CA ASP A 648 -3.40 -1.70 7.39
C ASP A 648 -3.73 -2.38 8.72
N LEU A 649 -4.75 -3.24 8.75
CA LEU A 649 -5.13 -3.98 9.96
C LEU A 649 -4.90 -5.48 9.79
N PHE A 650 -3.95 -6.03 10.56
CA PHE A 650 -3.88 -7.47 10.79
C PHE A 650 -5.02 -7.91 11.72
N VAL A 651 -5.73 -8.97 11.34
CA VAL A 651 -6.82 -9.57 12.13
C VAL A 651 -6.66 -11.08 12.17
N ARG A 652 -6.65 -11.64 13.39
CA ARG A 652 -6.80 -13.09 13.63
C ARG A 652 -8.18 -13.37 14.20
N TRP A 653 -8.91 -14.27 13.55
CA TRP A 653 -10.29 -14.62 13.86
C TRP A 653 -10.42 -15.80 14.84
N SER A 654 -11.59 -15.95 15.44
CA SER A 654 -11.85 -16.99 16.46
C SER A 654 -11.73 -18.43 15.94
N ASP A 655 -11.90 -18.62 14.63
CA ASP A 655 -11.75 -19.92 13.99
C ASP A 655 -10.34 -20.19 13.47
N GLY A 656 -9.42 -19.23 13.61
CA GLY A 656 -8.04 -19.29 13.18
C GLY A 656 -7.79 -18.69 11.79
N GLU A 657 -8.81 -18.20 11.10
CA GLU A 657 -8.59 -17.40 9.90
C GLU A 657 -7.69 -16.20 10.22
N VAL A 658 -6.87 -15.80 9.26
CA VAL A 658 -6.03 -14.60 9.33
C VAL A 658 -6.31 -13.75 8.11
N THR A 659 -6.58 -12.47 8.33
CA THR A 659 -6.83 -11.49 7.27
C THR A 659 -6.05 -10.21 7.54
N ILE A 660 -5.53 -9.58 6.49
CA ILE A 660 -5.14 -8.17 6.51
C ILE A 660 -6.27 -7.34 5.91
N TYR A 661 -6.68 -6.25 6.53
CA TYR A 661 -7.50 -5.22 5.89
C TYR A 661 -6.59 -4.07 5.48
N GLY A 662 -6.15 -4.07 4.23
CA GLY A 662 -5.18 -3.09 3.79
C GLY A 662 -5.81 -1.78 3.32
N ASN A 663 -5.19 -0.66 3.66
CA ASN A 663 -5.66 0.71 3.43
C ASN A 663 -6.97 1.01 4.16
N THR A 664 -7.04 0.62 5.44
CA THR A 664 -8.18 0.97 6.27
C THR A 664 -8.18 2.48 6.49
N GLN A 665 -9.36 3.08 6.32
CA GLN A 665 -9.55 4.50 6.56
C GLN A 665 -10.47 4.70 7.76
N ALA A 666 -10.55 5.93 8.27
CA ALA A 666 -11.36 6.23 9.43
C ALA A 666 -12.88 5.98 9.21
N ASP A 667 -13.34 5.96 7.97
CA ASP A 667 -14.75 5.76 7.59
C ASP A 667 -15.03 4.49 6.75
N ALA A 668 -14.01 3.76 6.27
CA ALA A 668 -14.20 2.46 5.64
C ALA A 668 -13.04 1.48 5.92
N LEU A 669 -13.40 0.22 6.19
CA LEU A 669 -12.42 -0.86 6.28
C LEU A 669 -11.69 -1.02 4.95
N GLY A 670 -10.40 -1.28 5.04
CA GLY A 670 -9.55 -1.58 3.91
C GLY A 670 -9.95 -2.86 3.17
N ARG A 671 -9.26 -3.16 2.08
CA ARG A 671 -9.46 -4.42 1.35
C ARG A 671 -9.06 -5.60 2.23
N GLU A 672 -9.95 -6.58 2.36
CA GLU A 672 -9.64 -7.83 3.04
C GLU A 672 -8.75 -8.74 2.16
N TYR A 673 -7.62 -9.16 2.73
CA TYR A 673 -6.67 -10.12 2.20
C TYR A 673 -6.61 -11.30 3.16
N MET A 674 -7.26 -12.40 2.80
CA MET A 674 -7.23 -13.61 3.61
C MET A 674 -5.89 -14.32 3.44
N LEU A 675 -5.04 -14.24 4.46
CA LEU A 675 -3.73 -14.87 4.46
C LEU A 675 -3.79 -16.34 4.86
N VAL A 676 -4.69 -16.67 5.79
CA VAL A 676 -4.91 -18.05 6.23
C VAL A 676 -6.41 -18.32 6.20
N PRO A 677 -6.88 -19.28 5.40
CA PRO A 677 -8.31 -19.54 5.26
C PRO A 677 -8.92 -20.18 6.51
N PRO A 678 -10.24 -20.02 6.73
CA PRO A 678 -10.94 -20.70 7.81
C PRO A 678 -10.96 -22.23 7.60
N PRO A 679 -11.22 -23.03 8.65
CA PRO A 679 -11.30 -24.48 8.53
C PRO A 679 -12.39 -24.94 7.54
N PRO A 680 -12.20 -26.04 6.77
CA PRO A 680 -13.18 -26.54 5.82
C PRO A 680 -14.55 -26.84 6.45
N ALA A 681 -15.63 -26.46 5.77
CA ALA A 681 -17.01 -26.53 6.26
C ALA A 681 -17.56 -27.93 6.62
N GLY A 682 -16.81 -29.02 6.40
CA GLY A 682 -17.19 -30.40 6.72
C GLY A 682 -16.77 -30.91 8.10
N LEU A 683 -15.93 -30.17 8.84
CA LEU A 683 -15.42 -30.57 10.17
C LEU A 683 -16.08 -29.80 11.33
N VAL A 684 -17.04 -28.93 11.04
CA VAL A 684 -17.68 -28.03 12.01
C VAL A 684 -18.67 -28.75 12.94
N ALA A 685 -19.07 -29.99 12.60
CA ALA A 685 -19.92 -30.83 13.44
C ALA A 685 -19.14 -31.42 14.64
N GLY A 686 -18.74 -30.57 15.59
CA GLY A 686 -18.17 -31.02 16.86
C GLY A 686 -17.33 -30.01 17.63
N VAL A 687 -16.94 -28.88 17.03
CA VAL A 687 -16.03 -27.93 17.68
C VAL A 687 -16.78 -27.10 18.72
N ARG A 688 -16.52 -27.37 20.00
CA ARG A 688 -17.05 -26.56 21.10
C ARG A 688 -16.36 -25.19 21.11
N ARG A 689 -17.10 -24.13 21.45
CA ARG A 689 -16.62 -22.77 21.74
C ARG A 689 -15.45 -22.69 22.77
N SER A 690 -15.05 -23.81 23.39
CA SER A 690 -14.10 -23.90 24.50
C SER A 690 -12.63 -23.97 24.11
N ASP A 691 -12.30 -24.22 22.83
CA ASP A 691 -10.94 -24.59 22.44
C ASP A 691 -10.13 -23.42 21.84
N ASP A 692 -10.76 -22.25 21.64
CA ASP A 692 -10.05 -21.00 21.32
C ASP A 692 -9.51 -20.38 22.62
N PRO A 693 -8.18 -20.27 22.81
CA PRO A 693 -7.60 -19.64 24.00
C PRO A 693 -8.01 -18.17 24.14
N CYS A 694 -8.63 -17.58 23.12
CA CYS A 694 -9.06 -16.19 23.13
C CYS A 694 -10.60 -16.03 23.18
N ALA A 695 -11.36 -17.08 23.50
CA ALA A 695 -12.82 -17.16 23.31
C ALA A 695 -13.68 -15.99 23.89
N ARG A 696 -13.13 -15.13 24.76
CA ARG A 696 -13.78 -13.91 25.25
C ARG A 696 -12.87 -12.69 25.41
N VAL A 697 -11.56 -12.87 25.59
CA VAL A 697 -10.54 -11.82 25.77
C VAL A 697 -9.21 -12.44 25.32
N CYS A 698 -8.41 -11.74 24.53
CA CYS A 698 -6.99 -12.10 24.31
C CYS A 698 -6.17 -11.65 25.52
N GLY A 699 -5.43 -12.57 26.14
CA GLY A 699 -4.58 -12.29 27.31
C GLY A 699 -4.95 -13.11 28.57
N PRO A 700 -4.18 -12.98 29.66
CA PRO A 700 -4.28 -13.76 30.90
C PRO A 700 -5.57 -13.55 31.74
N GLU A 701 -6.58 -12.78 31.27
CA GLU A 701 -7.90 -12.74 31.93
C GLU A 701 -8.58 -14.13 32.00
N LEU A 702 -8.15 -15.09 31.17
CA LEU A 702 -8.47 -16.51 31.31
C LEU A 702 -8.16 -17.06 32.71
N TYR A 703 -7.08 -16.60 33.35
CA TYR A 703 -6.65 -17.07 34.68
C TYR A 703 -7.24 -16.26 35.84
N ARG A 704 -7.60 -14.98 35.63
CA ARG A 704 -8.23 -14.15 36.69
C ARG A 704 -9.66 -14.58 37.05
N ARG A 705 -10.32 -15.42 36.22
CA ARG A 705 -11.62 -16.03 36.55
C ARG A 705 -11.51 -17.33 37.35
N GLY A 706 -10.31 -17.89 37.53
CA GLY A 706 -10.08 -19.13 38.30
C GLY A 706 -9.91 -18.94 39.81
N THR A 707 -9.87 -17.70 40.31
CA THR A 707 -9.62 -17.36 41.72
C THR A 707 -10.68 -16.43 42.33
N ARG A 708 -11.95 -16.59 41.92
CA ARG A 708 -13.09 -16.15 42.74
C ARG A 708 -13.73 -17.32 43.46
#